data_AF-A0A1I8PPF6-F1
#
_entry.id   AF-A0A1I8PPF6-F1
#
_cell.length_a   1.000
_cell.length_b   1.000
_cell.length_c   1.000
_cell.angle_alpha   90.00
_cell.angle_beta   90.00
_cell.angle_gamma   90.00
#
_symmetry.space_group_name_H-M   'P 1'
#
loop_
_entity.id
_entity.type
_entity.pdbx_description
1 polymer ?
#
loop_
_entity_poly.entity_id
_entity_poly.type
_entity_poly.pdbx_seq_one_letter_code
_entity_poly.pdbx_strand_id
1 'polypeptide(L)'
;MTTFINTPNEKRYIFYPASNGEFKFRICCNNDCHVALAMQPHEALPMYEIAIGGWNNTKSIIRKFGEQPDLAAAATPNILNNNEMRGFWVRWFDNTISVGREGESQAFMSHKDPNLLPIKYVGICTAYGSTGSWLFDEIPINGIVPYHPMKADLVGSQNMKFVKTPNEKKYKYYPAQGEIFTFNVCCTNDCHISLSTHMDWVTPIYEIAIGGWSNSKSIIRLIGKEPNVVAAITPNIVNPNEMRGFWVSWDNNVIQVGRTGESVPFMSYKDVNLFDIKYVGICTAFGSTGTWLLKEMASAKEIVSLPTGILNDNSKLTSVNTPNLQKYIFYPARGETFSFKVRCSNDCHVSLSTNPQELLPMYVIVIGGWNNSKSVIRKIGSPPDLVEAMTPSIVNSKEYRSFWVCWYGNVIQVGRDGENVPFMAYKDENLFMVKYVGIYTAFGSTGSWLLDENFKADLVRNPSNCLKIKTPKEKAYKFYKIHGERFNFKISCSHDCLLALSAQPLEGLPMYEIVVGGWGNTKSVIRQIGLQPAEVTEVLTPDILASDKLIGFWISWSNNTLSVGRAGESMSFMSHKDAKLFPITYVGISSGNGATGTWQLEDKTISPGNWFATSNGVLPPAAISCNLNDKELNYVARVKYNGNLIPGRLQSTQGLCYITYKGKVLSFNNYEVFVSGNASWAPVVNGRLPSNALVGGYTDDGELLYIGRALHLGNLTPGKVQHSKGCCLISHQNREIACPEYEVYVTN
;
A
#
# COMPACT_ATOMS: atom_id res chain seq x y z
N MET A 1 19.59 -15.06 -8.28
CA MET A 1 18.58 -14.84 -7.23
C MET A 1 17.30 -15.49 -7.71
N THR A 2 16.52 -16.16 -6.87
CA THR A 2 15.27 -16.81 -7.31
C THR A 2 14.12 -15.80 -7.19
N THR A 3 13.42 -15.55 -8.29
CA THR A 3 12.25 -14.66 -8.37
C THR A 3 10.98 -15.42 -8.03
N PHE A 4 10.14 -14.83 -7.19
CA PHE A 4 8.79 -15.31 -6.89
C PHE A 4 7.76 -14.25 -7.28
N ILE A 5 6.76 -14.62 -8.09
CA ILE A 5 5.71 -13.70 -8.52
C ILE A 5 4.35 -14.39 -8.63
N ASN A 6 3.29 -13.68 -8.26
CA ASN A 6 1.91 -14.12 -8.47
C ASN A 6 1.28 -13.35 -9.64
N THR A 7 0.51 -14.03 -10.48
CA THR A 7 -0.27 -13.44 -11.57
C THR A 7 -1.76 -13.60 -11.28
N PRO A 8 -2.58 -12.54 -11.49
CA PRO A 8 -4.02 -12.62 -11.32
C PRO A 8 -4.68 -13.40 -12.46
N ASN A 9 -5.99 -13.60 -12.39
CA ASN A 9 -6.81 -14.09 -13.50
C ASN A 9 -7.04 -12.98 -14.54
N GLU A 10 -6.00 -12.67 -15.30
CA GLU A 10 -6.01 -11.60 -16.29
C GLU A 10 -5.00 -11.93 -17.40
N LYS A 11 -5.46 -11.99 -18.66
CA LYS A 11 -4.56 -12.20 -19.80
C LYS A 11 -3.76 -10.93 -20.10
N ARG A 12 -2.74 -10.70 -19.28
CA ARG A 12 -1.85 -9.55 -19.33
C ARG A 12 -0.44 -9.98 -18.99
N TYR A 13 0.45 -9.96 -19.98
CA TYR A 13 1.82 -10.46 -19.84
C TYR A 13 2.71 -9.50 -19.04
N ILE A 14 3.49 -10.05 -18.11
CA ILE A 14 4.59 -9.37 -17.42
C ILE A 14 5.89 -9.86 -18.06
N PHE A 15 6.65 -8.94 -18.66
CA PHE A 15 7.85 -9.29 -19.44
C PHE A 15 9.14 -9.22 -18.61
N TYR A 16 10.00 -10.22 -18.83
CA TYR A 16 11.33 -10.36 -18.26
C TYR A 16 12.35 -10.53 -19.38
N PRO A 17 13.58 -10.01 -19.20
CA PRO A 17 14.69 -10.29 -20.10
C PRO A 17 14.88 -11.79 -20.28
N ALA A 18 15.01 -12.22 -21.53
CA ALA A 18 15.35 -13.58 -21.88
C ALA A 18 16.84 -13.62 -22.25
N SER A 19 17.58 -14.60 -21.74
CA SER A 19 18.92 -14.90 -22.21
C SER A 19 19.11 -16.41 -22.33
N ASN A 20 20.17 -16.83 -23.04
CA ASN A 20 20.61 -18.23 -23.13
C ASN A 20 19.64 -19.21 -23.80
N GLY A 21 18.64 -18.75 -24.55
CA GLY A 21 17.80 -19.65 -25.35
C GLY A 21 16.80 -20.51 -24.55
N GLU A 22 16.69 -20.31 -23.24
CA GLU A 22 15.90 -21.13 -22.35
C GLU A 22 15.28 -20.30 -21.22
N PHE A 23 14.03 -20.61 -20.87
CA PHE A 23 13.35 -20.11 -19.68
C PHE A 23 12.81 -21.28 -18.87
N LYS A 24 13.33 -21.43 -17.64
CA LYS A 24 12.87 -22.43 -16.67
C LYS A 24 12.05 -21.77 -15.59
N PHE A 25 10.92 -22.36 -15.28
CA PHE A 25 10.04 -21.86 -14.21
C PHE A 25 9.27 -23.00 -13.58
N ARG A 26 8.84 -22.81 -12.34
CA ARG A 26 7.79 -23.61 -11.70
C ARG A 26 6.55 -22.76 -11.54
N ILE A 27 5.38 -23.36 -11.73
CA ILE A 27 4.11 -22.68 -11.54
C ILE A 27 3.13 -23.59 -10.78
N CYS A 28 2.36 -22.95 -9.91
CA CYS A 28 1.18 -23.53 -9.28
C CYS A 28 -0.06 -22.77 -9.77
N CYS A 29 -0.90 -23.41 -10.59
CA CYS A 29 -2.17 -22.88 -11.08
C CYS A 29 -3.10 -24.01 -11.54
N ASN A 30 -4.40 -23.72 -11.63
CA ASN A 30 -5.40 -24.71 -12.05
C ASN A 30 -5.32 -25.04 -13.55
N ASN A 31 -5.05 -24.04 -14.37
CA ASN A 31 -5.13 -24.06 -15.84
C ASN A 31 -4.47 -22.79 -16.43
N ASP A 32 -4.38 -22.72 -17.75
CA ASP A 32 -4.11 -21.49 -18.51
C ASP A 32 -2.89 -20.70 -18.01
N CYS A 33 -1.75 -21.41 -17.94
CA CYS A 33 -0.42 -20.82 -17.78
C CYS A 33 0.06 -20.30 -19.14
N HIS A 34 0.33 -19.00 -19.24
CA HIS A 34 0.75 -18.38 -20.49
C HIS A 34 2.19 -17.89 -20.42
N VAL A 35 2.99 -18.28 -21.42
CA VAL A 35 4.35 -17.78 -21.65
C VAL A 35 4.42 -17.15 -23.04
N ALA A 36 4.91 -15.92 -23.11
CA ALA A 36 5.15 -15.20 -24.35
C ALA A 36 6.64 -15.20 -24.69
N LEU A 37 7.00 -15.43 -25.95
CA LEU A 37 8.36 -15.21 -26.46
C LEU A 37 8.34 -14.02 -27.41
N ALA A 38 9.04 -12.94 -27.05
CA ALA A 38 8.93 -11.66 -27.74
C ALA A 38 10.29 -11.01 -28.02
N MET A 39 10.33 -10.21 -29.10
CA MET A 39 11.47 -9.33 -29.41
C MET A 39 11.47 -8.06 -28.56
N GLN A 40 10.30 -7.69 -28.04
CA GLN A 40 10.05 -6.47 -27.29
C GLN A 40 9.46 -6.81 -25.92
N PRO A 41 9.65 -5.96 -24.90
CA PRO A 41 9.16 -6.20 -23.54
C PRO A 41 7.70 -5.78 -23.35
N HIS A 42 6.91 -5.91 -24.40
CA HIS A 42 5.49 -5.61 -24.42
C HIS A 42 4.83 -6.46 -25.49
N GLU A 43 3.51 -6.55 -25.44
CA GLU A 43 2.70 -7.22 -26.46
C GLU A 43 2.81 -6.50 -27.80
N ALA A 44 3.79 -6.92 -28.60
CA ALA A 44 4.04 -6.44 -29.95
C ALA A 44 4.09 -7.64 -30.89
N LEU A 45 3.37 -7.54 -32.01
CA LEU A 45 3.47 -8.52 -33.08
C LEU A 45 4.72 -8.25 -33.93
N PRO A 46 5.41 -9.31 -34.40
CA PRO A 46 5.14 -10.71 -34.12
C PRO A 46 5.69 -11.14 -32.75
N MET A 47 4.98 -12.03 -32.05
CA MET A 47 5.45 -12.72 -30.85
C MET A 47 4.82 -14.11 -30.81
N TYR A 48 5.46 -15.05 -30.12
CA TYR A 48 4.87 -16.37 -29.88
C TYR A 48 4.17 -16.40 -28.53
N GLU A 49 3.04 -17.09 -28.49
CA GLU A 49 2.31 -17.40 -27.27
C GLU A 49 2.29 -18.90 -27.06
N ILE A 50 2.64 -19.29 -25.86
CA ILE A 50 2.64 -20.66 -25.38
C ILE A 50 1.60 -20.72 -24.26
N ALA A 51 0.52 -21.46 -24.48
CA ALA A 51 -0.43 -21.77 -23.43
C ALA A 51 -0.16 -23.20 -22.96
N ILE A 52 0.14 -23.37 -21.66
CA ILE A 52 0.33 -24.65 -21.01
C ILE A 52 -0.92 -24.94 -20.19
N GLY A 53 -1.51 -26.12 -20.38
CA GLY A 53 -2.73 -26.54 -19.67
C GLY A 53 -3.92 -25.60 -19.88
N GLY A 54 -4.13 -25.11 -21.10
CA GLY A 54 -5.36 -24.44 -21.50
C GLY A 54 -6.54 -25.41 -21.67
N TRP A 55 -7.72 -24.86 -21.98
CA TRP A 55 -8.98 -25.60 -22.12
C TRP A 55 -9.26 -26.50 -20.91
N ASN A 56 -9.32 -25.90 -19.72
CA ASN A 56 -9.45 -26.60 -18.45
C ASN A 56 -8.34 -27.64 -18.23
N ASN A 57 -7.09 -27.25 -18.49
CA ASN A 57 -5.92 -28.10 -18.24
C ASN A 57 -5.89 -29.39 -19.07
N THR A 58 -6.41 -29.35 -20.30
CA THR A 58 -6.46 -30.51 -21.20
C THR A 58 -5.51 -30.43 -22.38
N LYS A 59 -5.13 -29.21 -22.80
CA LYS A 59 -4.38 -28.98 -24.03
C LYS A 59 -3.33 -27.89 -23.84
N SER A 60 -2.17 -28.03 -24.47
CA SER A 60 -1.17 -26.98 -24.58
C SER A 60 -0.96 -26.61 -26.05
N ILE A 61 -0.63 -25.35 -26.31
CA ILE A 61 -0.40 -24.84 -27.67
C ILE A 61 0.83 -23.93 -27.75
N ILE A 62 1.44 -23.89 -28.94
CA ILE A 62 2.31 -22.80 -29.40
C ILE A 62 1.55 -22.12 -30.54
N ARG A 63 1.47 -20.79 -30.55
CA ARG A 63 0.91 -20.04 -31.67
C ARG A 63 1.65 -18.73 -31.88
N LYS A 64 1.49 -18.12 -33.05
CA LYS A 64 1.74 -16.68 -33.19
C LYS A 64 0.61 -15.95 -32.50
N PHE A 65 0.95 -14.95 -31.69
CA PHE A 65 -0.01 -14.25 -30.87
C PHE A 65 -1.10 -13.61 -31.74
N GLY A 66 -2.37 -13.85 -31.40
CA GLY A 66 -3.52 -13.36 -32.15
C GLY A 66 -3.79 -14.05 -33.50
N GLU A 67 -3.01 -15.05 -33.89
CA GLU A 67 -3.17 -15.77 -35.16
C GLU A 67 -3.79 -17.17 -34.95
N GLN A 68 -4.43 -17.65 -36.01
CA GLN A 68 -4.88 -19.02 -36.17
C GLN A 68 -4.41 -19.52 -37.55
N PRO A 69 -4.11 -20.82 -37.71
CA PRO A 69 -4.20 -21.89 -36.70
C PRO A 69 -3.05 -21.88 -35.68
N ASP A 70 -3.19 -22.66 -34.60
CA ASP A 70 -2.10 -22.93 -33.66
C ASP A 70 -0.92 -23.61 -34.39
N LEU A 71 0.32 -23.21 -34.08
CA LEU A 71 1.55 -23.71 -34.72
C LEU A 71 1.95 -25.12 -34.25
N ALA A 72 1.63 -25.42 -33.00
CA ALA A 72 1.75 -26.75 -32.40
C ALA A 72 0.70 -26.91 -31.32
N ALA A 73 0.26 -28.15 -31.10
CA ALA A 73 -0.66 -28.49 -30.04
C ALA A 73 -0.30 -29.87 -29.47
N ALA A 74 -0.48 -30.03 -28.17
CA ALA A 74 -0.33 -31.31 -27.49
C ALA A 74 -1.50 -31.53 -26.53
N ALA A 75 -1.99 -32.77 -26.45
CA ALA A 75 -2.87 -33.18 -25.38
C ALA A 75 -2.05 -33.25 -24.09
N THR A 76 -2.39 -32.43 -23.11
CA THR A 76 -1.67 -32.29 -21.84
C THR A 76 -2.64 -32.30 -20.66
N PRO A 77 -3.43 -33.38 -20.49
CA PRO A 77 -4.40 -33.47 -19.42
C PRO A 77 -3.72 -33.40 -18.05
N ASN A 78 -4.24 -32.54 -17.18
CA ASN A 78 -3.77 -32.34 -15.82
C ASN A 78 -2.29 -31.98 -15.74
N ILE A 79 -1.76 -31.23 -16.73
CA ILE A 79 -0.33 -30.88 -16.73
C ILE A 79 0.00 -29.84 -15.66
N LEU A 80 -0.90 -28.88 -15.41
CA LEU A 80 -0.86 -27.93 -14.31
C LEU A 80 -1.54 -28.48 -13.05
N ASN A 81 -1.27 -27.87 -11.90
CA ASN A 81 -1.89 -28.24 -10.62
C ASN A 81 -1.94 -27.01 -9.69
N ASN A 82 -3.06 -26.77 -9.01
CA ASN A 82 -3.22 -25.65 -8.07
C ASN A 82 -2.78 -25.96 -6.63
N ASN A 83 -2.43 -27.21 -6.35
CA ASN A 83 -1.98 -27.68 -5.05
C ASN A 83 -0.49 -28.09 -5.07
N GLU A 84 0.21 -27.88 -6.19
CA GLU A 84 1.60 -28.29 -6.37
C GLU A 84 2.32 -27.39 -7.38
N MET A 85 3.53 -26.96 -7.04
CA MET A 85 4.44 -26.29 -7.98
C MET A 85 4.97 -27.32 -9.01
N ARG A 86 4.64 -27.11 -10.29
CA ARG A 86 5.14 -27.95 -11.37
C ARG A 86 6.09 -27.19 -12.27
N GLY A 87 7.23 -27.81 -12.54
CA GLY A 87 8.30 -27.21 -13.31
C GLY A 87 8.16 -27.44 -14.81
N PHE A 88 8.53 -26.42 -15.57
CA PHE A 88 8.53 -26.38 -17.02
C PHE A 88 9.77 -25.68 -17.54
N TRP A 89 10.10 -25.97 -18.78
CA TRP A 89 11.07 -25.21 -19.55
C TRP A 89 10.51 -24.88 -20.92
N VAL A 90 10.85 -23.69 -21.40
CA VAL A 90 10.63 -23.25 -22.78
C VAL A 90 12.00 -22.97 -23.39
N ARG A 91 12.29 -23.55 -24.54
CA ARG A 91 13.57 -23.40 -25.27
C ARG A 91 13.33 -22.87 -26.67
N TRP A 92 14.26 -22.09 -27.18
CA TRP A 92 14.23 -21.55 -28.55
C TRP A 92 15.60 -21.67 -29.23
N PHE A 93 16.01 -22.93 -29.48
CA PHE A 93 17.28 -23.28 -30.13
C PHE A 93 17.06 -23.76 -31.56
N ASP A 94 18.03 -23.55 -32.45
CA ASP A 94 18.04 -24.07 -33.83
C ASP A 94 16.71 -23.86 -34.58
N ASN A 95 16.19 -22.63 -34.52
CA ASN A 95 14.92 -22.25 -35.15
C ASN A 95 13.71 -23.08 -34.67
N THR A 96 13.78 -23.63 -33.45
CA THR A 96 12.76 -24.51 -32.88
C THR A 96 12.36 -24.04 -31.49
N ILE A 97 11.07 -23.74 -31.31
CA ILE A 97 10.48 -23.49 -29.99
C ILE A 97 10.05 -24.84 -29.42
N SER A 98 10.50 -25.17 -28.22
CA SER A 98 10.18 -26.44 -27.54
C SER A 98 9.74 -26.19 -26.11
N VAL A 99 8.76 -26.95 -25.65
CA VAL A 99 8.20 -26.86 -24.30
C VAL A 99 8.24 -28.24 -23.66
N GLY A 100 8.80 -28.33 -22.46
CA GLY A 100 8.92 -29.59 -21.73
C GLY A 100 8.78 -29.42 -20.22
N ARG A 101 8.76 -30.54 -19.50
CA ARG A 101 8.64 -30.55 -18.04
C ARG A 101 10.02 -30.51 -17.40
N GLU A 102 10.10 -29.93 -16.23
CA GLU A 102 11.31 -29.97 -15.41
C GLU A 102 11.74 -31.43 -15.17
N GLY A 103 13.04 -31.69 -15.32
CA GLY A 103 13.62 -33.04 -15.23
C GLY A 103 13.49 -33.88 -16.52
N GLU A 104 12.63 -33.52 -17.46
CA GLU A 104 12.50 -34.20 -18.75
C GLU A 104 13.40 -33.54 -19.81
N SER A 105 14.13 -34.36 -20.58
CA SER A 105 14.92 -33.87 -21.72
C SER A 105 14.06 -33.67 -22.97
N GLN A 106 13.00 -34.46 -23.14
CA GLN A 106 12.10 -34.39 -24.29
C GLN A 106 11.03 -33.31 -24.12
N ALA A 107 10.74 -32.60 -25.20
CA ALA A 107 9.64 -31.65 -25.26
C ALA A 107 8.31 -32.40 -25.43
N PHE A 108 7.26 -31.99 -24.73
CA PHE A 108 5.90 -32.48 -25.01
C PHE A 108 5.24 -31.71 -26.16
N MET A 109 5.81 -30.58 -26.57
CA MET A 109 5.34 -29.77 -27.68
C MET A 109 6.51 -29.01 -28.31
N SER A 110 6.61 -28.98 -29.64
CA SER A 110 7.62 -28.21 -30.34
C SER A 110 7.12 -27.68 -31.68
N HIS A 111 7.73 -26.60 -32.16
CA HIS A 111 7.46 -26.02 -33.46
C HIS A 111 8.76 -25.50 -34.09
N LYS A 112 9.04 -25.90 -35.32
CA LYS A 112 10.17 -25.40 -36.11
C LYS A 112 9.72 -24.23 -36.97
N ASP A 113 10.28 -23.06 -36.71
CA ASP A 113 10.05 -21.84 -37.50
C ASP A 113 11.37 -21.41 -38.15
N PRO A 114 11.56 -21.63 -39.47
CA PRO A 114 12.75 -21.18 -40.19
C PRO A 114 13.04 -19.68 -40.05
N ASN A 115 12.02 -18.89 -39.70
CA ASN A 115 12.11 -17.44 -39.47
C ASN A 115 11.85 -17.11 -38.00
N LEU A 116 12.44 -17.88 -37.09
CA LEU A 116 12.30 -17.68 -35.65
C LEU A 116 12.70 -16.25 -35.25
N LEU A 117 11.82 -15.61 -34.47
CA LEU A 117 12.07 -14.26 -33.98
C LEU A 117 13.31 -14.22 -33.06
N PRO A 118 14.11 -13.15 -33.10
CA PRO A 118 15.15 -12.89 -32.09
C PRO A 118 14.52 -12.66 -30.71
N ILE A 119 14.31 -13.74 -29.95
CA ILE A 119 13.68 -13.68 -28.63
C ILE A 119 14.61 -12.96 -27.65
N LYS A 120 14.14 -11.82 -27.14
CA LYS A 120 14.84 -10.99 -26.16
C LYS A 120 14.12 -10.93 -24.81
N TYR A 121 12.83 -11.28 -24.80
CA TYR A 121 11.99 -11.22 -23.62
C TYR A 121 11.08 -12.44 -23.52
N VAL A 122 10.83 -12.87 -22.29
CA VAL A 122 9.79 -13.82 -21.93
C VAL A 122 8.70 -13.10 -21.15
N GLY A 123 7.44 -13.23 -21.56
CA GLY A 123 6.30 -12.74 -20.81
C GLY A 123 5.62 -13.86 -20.04
N ILE A 124 5.11 -13.61 -18.84
CA ILE A 124 4.31 -14.58 -18.07
C ILE A 124 2.96 -14.00 -17.68
N CYS A 125 1.91 -14.80 -17.71
CA CYS A 125 0.60 -14.48 -17.10
C CYS A 125 -0.25 -15.73 -16.86
N THR A 126 -1.30 -15.58 -16.07
CA THR A 126 -2.38 -16.57 -15.95
C THR A 126 -3.70 -15.93 -16.33
N ALA A 127 -4.62 -16.69 -16.90
CA ALA A 127 -5.88 -16.14 -17.41
C ALA A 127 -7.02 -17.16 -17.30
N TYR A 128 -8.19 -16.78 -17.83
CA TYR A 128 -9.32 -17.67 -18.09
C TYR A 128 -9.77 -18.51 -16.88
N GLY A 129 -9.87 -17.87 -15.71
CA GLY A 129 -10.28 -18.51 -14.46
C GLY A 129 -9.13 -18.95 -13.57
N SER A 130 -7.87 -18.76 -13.98
CA SER A 130 -6.69 -19.15 -13.20
C SER A 130 -5.91 -17.98 -12.62
N THR A 131 -5.47 -18.12 -11.38
CA THR A 131 -4.37 -17.35 -10.79
C THR A 131 -3.13 -18.24 -10.75
N GLY A 132 -1.95 -17.63 -10.84
CA GLY A 132 -0.68 -18.37 -10.89
C GLY A 132 0.31 -17.91 -9.85
N SER A 133 1.04 -18.85 -9.27
CA SER A 133 2.21 -18.57 -8.43
C SER A 133 3.44 -19.15 -9.12
N TRP A 134 4.40 -18.28 -9.43
CA TRP A 134 5.55 -18.57 -10.29
C TRP A 134 6.85 -18.49 -9.50
N LEU A 135 7.78 -19.37 -9.85
CA LEU A 135 9.14 -19.39 -9.32
C LEU A 135 10.13 -19.59 -10.48
N PHE A 136 11.10 -18.71 -10.66
CA PHE A 136 12.15 -18.85 -11.68
C PHE A 136 13.42 -18.10 -11.28
N ASP A 137 14.57 -18.48 -11.83
CA ASP A 137 15.83 -17.80 -11.54
C ASP A 137 15.98 -16.51 -12.33
N GLU A 138 16.47 -15.45 -11.68
CA GLU A 138 16.81 -14.19 -12.34
C GLU A 138 17.92 -14.42 -13.37
N ILE A 139 17.66 -14.00 -14.60
CA ILE A 139 18.59 -14.08 -15.71
C ILE A 139 19.54 -12.86 -15.66
N PRO A 140 20.86 -13.03 -15.48
CA PRO A 140 21.80 -11.91 -15.53
C PRO A 140 21.87 -11.36 -16.96
N ILE A 141 21.72 -10.04 -17.14
CA ILE A 141 21.85 -9.40 -18.44
C ILE A 141 23.28 -8.87 -18.61
N ASN A 142 24.02 -9.37 -19.60
CA ASN A 142 25.24 -8.74 -20.08
C ASN A 142 24.89 -7.77 -21.23
N GLY A 143 25.24 -6.49 -21.09
CA GLY A 143 25.31 -5.53 -22.21
C GLY A 143 24.07 -4.66 -22.48
N ILE A 144 22.98 -4.83 -21.74
CA ILE A 144 21.97 -3.78 -21.53
C ILE A 144 22.26 -3.27 -20.13
N VAL A 145 22.36 -1.95 -19.90
CA VAL A 145 22.37 -1.40 -18.54
C VAL A 145 21.05 -1.86 -17.92
N PRO A 146 21.03 -2.88 -17.05
CA PRO A 146 19.80 -3.27 -16.39
C PRO A 146 19.50 -2.09 -15.50
N TYR A 147 18.32 -1.51 -15.64
CA TYR A 147 17.76 -0.74 -14.54
C TYR A 147 17.73 -1.71 -13.35
N HIS A 148 18.69 -1.57 -12.44
CA HIS A 148 18.43 -1.94 -11.06
C HIS A 148 17.28 -1.03 -10.68
N PRO A 149 16.10 -1.55 -10.30
CA PRO A 149 15.31 -0.77 -9.40
C PRO A 149 16.26 -0.47 -8.24
N MET A 150 16.61 0.80 -8.05
CA MET A 150 16.59 1.28 -6.69
C MET A 150 15.31 0.69 -6.15
N LYS A 151 15.43 -0.27 -5.22
CA LYS A 151 14.29 -0.93 -4.61
C LYS A 151 13.25 0.14 -4.45
N ALA A 152 12.07 -0.10 -5.01
CA ALA A 152 10.88 0.59 -4.58
C ALA A 152 10.67 0.18 -3.11
N ASP A 153 11.53 0.67 -2.23
CA ASP A 153 11.20 0.83 -0.83
C ASP A 153 10.08 1.85 -0.87
N LEU A 154 8.92 1.38 -0.42
CA LEU A 154 7.66 2.11 -0.29
C LEU A 154 7.88 3.35 0.59
N VAL A 155 8.47 4.38 0.00
CA VAL A 155 8.55 5.74 0.52
C VAL A 155 7.70 6.60 -0.41
N GLY A 156 6.53 6.98 0.10
CA GLY A 156 5.70 8.03 -0.48
C GLY A 156 4.68 7.56 -1.52
N SER A 157 3.60 6.90 -1.06
CA SER A 157 2.32 6.90 -1.78
C SER A 157 1.42 8.04 -1.27
N GLN A 158 1.92 9.25 -1.05
CA GLN A 158 1.05 10.41 -0.77
C GLN A 158 1.58 11.64 -1.50
N ASN A 159 1.14 11.76 -2.75
CA ASN A 159 0.29 12.86 -3.23
C ASN A 159 0.15 12.67 -4.74
N MET A 160 -0.98 12.10 -5.16
CA MET A 160 -1.29 11.87 -6.56
C MET A 160 -2.32 12.93 -7.00
N LYS A 161 -1.98 13.78 -7.96
CA LYS A 161 -2.83 14.86 -8.46
C LYS A 161 -3.54 14.43 -9.73
N PHE A 162 -4.87 14.58 -9.74
CA PHE A 162 -5.65 14.39 -10.96
C PHE A 162 -5.57 15.62 -11.87
N VAL A 163 -5.17 15.43 -13.13
CA VAL A 163 -5.11 16.49 -14.14
C VAL A 163 -5.99 16.09 -15.32
N LYS A 164 -6.96 16.94 -15.67
CA LYS A 164 -7.74 16.76 -16.90
C LYS A 164 -7.11 17.50 -18.07
N THR A 165 -7.07 16.86 -19.22
CA THR A 165 -6.67 17.45 -20.50
C THR A 165 -7.85 17.35 -21.48
N PRO A 166 -8.25 18.45 -22.13
CA PRO A 166 -9.33 18.41 -23.11
C PRO A 166 -8.88 17.70 -24.39
N ASN A 167 -9.80 17.53 -25.34
CA ASN A 167 -9.49 17.13 -26.71
C ASN A 167 -8.91 18.32 -27.48
N GLU A 168 -7.70 18.73 -27.11
CA GLU A 168 -7.00 19.87 -27.69
C GLU A 168 -5.50 19.65 -27.50
N LYS A 169 -4.72 19.81 -28.56
CA LYS A 169 -3.26 19.65 -28.52
C LYS A 169 -2.57 20.85 -27.85
N LYS A 170 -2.84 21.03 -26.57
CA LYS A 170 -2.34 22.11 -25.73
C LYS A 170 -1.69 21.54 -24.46
N TYR A 171 -0.36 21.62 -24.42
CA TYR A 171 0.44 21.05 -23.35
C TYR A 171 0.30 21.84 -22.05
N LYS A 172 0.15 21.10 -20.94
CA LYS A 172 0.32 21.62 -19.58
C LYS A 172 1.68 21.20 -19.07
N TYR A 173 2.57 22.16 -18.83
CA TYR A 173 3.96 21.92 -18.44
C TYR A 173 4.15 21.83 -16.92
N TYR A 174 5.04 20.94 -16.52
CA TYR A 174 5.47 20.70 -15.14
C TYR A 174 7.00 20.67 -15.11
N PRO A 175 7.65 21.19 -14.05
CA PRO A 175 9.10 21.06 -13.89
C PRO A 175 9.50 19.59 -13.82
N ALA A 176 10.51 19.18 -14.59
CA ALA A 176 11.10 17.86 -14.51
C ALA A 176 11.90 17.71 -13.20
N GLN A 177 11.54 16.76 -12.34
CA GLN A 177 12.29 16.44 -11.11
C GLN A 177 13.02 15.11 -11.29
N GLY A 178 14.33 15.19 -11.55
CA GLY A 178 15.15 14.03 -11.88
C GLY A 178 15.06 13.65 -13.36
N GLU A 179 15.38 12.39 -13.67
CA GLU A 179 15.50 11.88 -15.05
C GLU A 179 14.38 10.91 -15.42
N ILE A 180 13.31 10.88 -14.62
CA ILE A 180 12.15 10.01 -14.84
C ILE A 180 10.84 10.69 -14.46
N PHE A 181 9.82 10.47 -15.27
CA PHE A 181 8.46 10.93 -15.07
C PHE A 181 7.51 9.74 -15.04
N THR A 182 6.84 9.52 -13.91
CA THR A 182 5.86 8.45 -13.73
C THR A 182 4.45 9.01 -13.63
N PHE A 183 3.50 8.40 -14.32
CA PHE A 183 2.10 8.84 -14.32
C PHE A 183 1.15 7.68 -14.57
N ASN A 184 -0.11 7.86 -14.22
CA ASN A 184 -1.19 7.05 -14.77
C ASN A 184 -2.12 7.90 -15.64
N VAL A 185 -2.80 7.30 -16.61
CA VAL A 185 -3.75 8.00 -17.47
C VAL A 185 -4.94 7.11 -17.88
N CYS A 186 -6.14 7.69 -17.83
CA CYS A 186 -7.34 7.20 -18.51
C CYS A 186 -7.59 8.07 -19.74
N CYS A 187 -7.57 7.47 -20.93
CA CYS A 187 -7.96 8.13 -22.18
C CYS A 187 -8.32 7.07 -23.23
N THR A 188 -9.10 7.45 -24.24
CA THR A 188 -9.43 6.56 -25.35
C THR A 188 -8.23 6.31 -26.27
N ASN A 189 -7.39 7.33 -26.48
CA ASN A 189 -6.25 7.36 -27.40
C ASN A 189 -5.41 8.64 -27.19
N ASP A 190 -4.28 8.75 -27.88
CA ASP A 190 -3.48 9.98 -28.06
C ASP A 190 -3.12 10.70 -26.74
N CYS A 191 -2.49 9.95 -25.83
CA CYS A 191 -1.81 10.46 -24.64
C CYS A 191 -0.45 11.04 -25.06
N HIS A 192 -0.25 12.35 -24.93
CA HIS A 192 0.99 13.01 -25.36
C HIS A 192 1.81 13.54 -24.18
N ILE A 193 3.13 13.34 -24.27
CA ILE A 193 4.15 13.86 -23.36
C ILE A 193 5.17 14.65 -24.18
N SER A 194 5.56 15.82 -23.71
CA SER A 194 6.67 16.60 -24.28
C SER A 194 7.82 16.71 -23.29
N LEU A 195 9.04 16.52 -23.76
CA LEU A 195 10.28 16.73 -22.99
C LEU A 195 10.99 17.94 -23.59
N SER A 196 11.25 18.95 -22.75
CA SER A 196 11.64 20.29 -23.21
C SER A 196 12.49 21.05 -22.19
N THR A 197 13.22 22.07 -22.65
CA THR A 197 14.00 23.00 -21.83
C THR A 197 13.18 24.17 -21.28
N HIS A 198 11.99 24.42 -21.84
CA HIS A 198 11.12 25.57 -21.53
C HIS A 198 9.71 25.11 -21.15
N MET A 199 8.99 25.95 -20.39
CA MET A 199 7.59 25.68 -19.99
C MET A 199 6.54 26.00 -21.07
N ASP A 200 6.99 26.20 -22.32
CA ASP A 200 6.19 26.56 -23.49
C ASP A 200 6.68 25.76 -24.71
N TRP A 201 5.91 25.79 -25.80
CA TRP A 201 6.23 25.07 -27.04
C TRP A 201 7.36 25.76 -27.84
N VAL A 202 8.60 25.66 -27.34
CA VAL A 202 9.82 26.19 -27.97
C VAL A 202 10.72 25.01 -28.35
N THR A 203 11.08 24.90 -29.63
CA THR A 203 11.98 23.85 -30.12
C THR A 203 13.43 24.08 -29.66
N PRO A 204 14.22 23.01 -29.44
CA PRO A 204 13.90 21.60 -29.70
C PRO A 204 13.01 20.96 -28.61
N ILE A 205 12.11 20.05 -29.02
CA ILE A 205 11.20 19.30 -28.13
C ILE A 205 11.16 17.84 -28.58
N TYR A 206 11.29 16.90 -27.66
CA TYR A 206 10.87 15.53 -27.92
C TYR A 206 9.39 15.38 -27.58
N GLU A 207 8.61 14.87 -28.52
CA GLU A 207 7.22 14.52 -28.30
C GLU A 207 7.06 13.01 -28.29
N ILE A 208 6.40 12.51 -27.27
CA ILE A 208 6.04 11.11 -27.07
C ILE A 208 4.53 11.03 -27.20
N ALA A 209 4.03 10.14 -28.03
CA ALA A 209 2.61 9.81 -28.09
C ALA A 209 2.42 8.35 -27.67
N ILE A 210 1.54 8.09 -26.71
CA ILE A 210 1.17 6.77 -26.22
C ILE A 210 -0.26 6.48 -26.62
N GLY A 211 -0.50 5.36 -27.31
CA GLY A 211 -1.83 4.98 -27.78
C GLY A 211 -2.40 5.95 -28.83
N GLY A 212 -1.57 6.49 -29.72
CA GLY A 212 -2.02 7.23 -30.89
C GLY A 212 -2.57 6.33 -32.01
N TRP A 213 -3.05 6.96 -33.09
CA TRP A 213 -3.73 6.29 -34.21
C TRP A 213 -4.84 5.34 -33.74
N SER A 214 -5.80 5.89 -32.99
CA SER A 214 -6.89 5.12 -32.39
C SER A 214 -6.38 4.02 -31.45
N ASN A 215 -5.42 4.36 -30.58
CA ASN A 215 -4.87 3.44 -29.57
C ASN A 215 -4.19 2.20 -30.16
N SER A 216 -3.56 2.35 -31.32
CA SER A 216 -2.87 1.25 -32.00
C SER A 216 -1.35 1.36 -31.94
N LYS A 217 -0.80 2.57 -31.76
CA LYS A 217 0.65 2.83 -31.87
C LYS A 217 1.13 3.87 -30.85
N SER A 218 2.40 3.81 -30.51
CA SER A 218 3.09 4.82 -29.71
C SER A 218 4.35 5.27 -30.44
N ILE A 219 4.77 6.53 -30.27
CA ILE A 219 5.96 7.08 -30.93
C ILE A 219 6.80 7.95 -30.00
N ILE A 220 8.07 8.12 -30.37
CA ILE A 220 8.94 9.22 -29.91
C ILE A 220 9.36 9.98 -31.18
N ARG A 221 9.28 11.31 -31.16
CA ARG A 221 9.73 12.17 -32.27
C ARG A 221 10.43 13.42 -31.76
N LEU A 222 11.38 13.93 -32.52
CA LEU A 222 12.02 15.23 -32.26
C LEU A 222 11.36 16.26 -33.18
N ILE A 223 10.70 17.25 -32.60
CA ILE A 223 9.94 18.26 -33.36
C ILE A 223 10.89 19.05 -34.27
N GLY A 224 10.56 19.12 -35.57
CA GLY A 224 11.40 19.75 -36.60
C GLY A 224 12.35 18.78 -37.31
N LYS A 225 12.39 17.51 -36.92
CA LYS A 225 13.14 16.44 -37.57
C LYS A 225 12.16 15.35 -38.03
N GLU A 226 12.07 15.16 -39.33
CA GLU A 226 11.32 14.06 -39.95
C GLU A 226 12.31 13.00 -40.47
N PRO A 227 11.99 11.69 -40.38
CA PRO A 227 10.79 11.06 -39.78
C PRO A 227 10.84 10.93 -38.25
N ASN A 228 9.74 10.44 -37.63
CA ASN A 228 9.69 10.04 -36.22
C ASN A 228 10.87 9.14 -35.84
N VAL A 229 11.45 9.35 -34.66
CA VAL A 229 12.69 8.67 -34.27
C VAL A 229 12.46 7.26 -33.71
N VAL A 230 11.28 7.00 -33.13
CA VAL A 230 10.83 5.66 -32.69
C VAL A 230 9.34 5.50 -32.92
N ALA A 231 8.91 4.30 -33.31
CA ALA A 231 7.51 3.89 -33.36
C ALA A 231 7.35 2.44 -32.84
N ALA A 232 6.34 2.21 -32.01
CA ALA A 232 5.97 0.91 -31.47
C ALA A 232 4.48 0.63 -31.73
N ILE A 233 4.12 -0.63 -32.01
CA ILE A 233 2.73 -1.08 -32.10
C ILE A 233 2.26 -1.39 -30.68
N THR A 234 1.25 -0.67 -30.21
CA THR A 234 0.79 -0.69 -28.81
C THR A 234 -0.74 -0.71 -28.76
N PRO A 235 -1.39 -1.81 -29.15
CA PRO A 235 -2.84 -1.88 -29.25
C PRO A 235 -3.47 -1.81 -27.86
N ASN A 236 -4.51 -0.99 -27.73
CA ASN A 236 -5.26 -0.81 -26.49
C ASN A 236 -4.37 -0.49 -25.29
N ILE A 237 -3.25 0.22 -25.47
CA ILE A 237 -2.29 0.43 -24.38
C ILE A 237 -2.84 1.36 -23.31
N VAL A 238 -3.63 2.37 -23.70
CA VAL A 238 -4.44 3.21 -22.80
C VAL A 238 -5.89 2.73 -22.76
N ASN A 239 -6.68 3.13 -21.76
CA ASN A 239 -8.08 2.72 -21.64
C ASN A 239 -8.92 3.88 -21.08
N PRO A 240 -10.14 4.14 -21.62
CA PRO A 240 -10.97 5.24 -21.14
C PRO A 240 -11.63 4.98 -19.77
N ASN A 241 -11.77 3.72 -19.38
CA ASN A 241 -12.47 3.27 -18.17
C ASN A 241 -11.52 2.79 -17.07
N GLU A 242 -10.21 2.71 -17.36
CA GLU A 242 -9.21 2.12 -16.48
C GLU A 242 -7.93 2.97 -16.47
N MET A 243 -7.43 3.25 -15.27
CA MET A 243 -6.23 4.07 -15.05
C MET A 243 -4.98 3.24 -15.28
N ARG A 244 -4.23 3.54 -16.35
CA ARG A 244 -3.04 2.74 -16.72
C ARG A 244 -1.76 3.50 -16.46
N GLY A 245 -0.80 2.81 -15.83
CA GLY A 245 0.45 3.38 -15.37
C GLY A 245 1.61 3.27 -16.35
N PHE A 246 2.37 4.35 -16.47
CA PHE A 246 3.51 4.51 -17.35
C PHE A 246 4.65 5.25 -16.67
N TRP A 247 5.84 5.10 -17.23
CA TRP A 247 7.02 5.88 -16.89
C TRP A 247 7.77 6.28 -18.17
N VAL A 248 8.38 7.47 -18.14
CA VAL A 248 9.26 8.01 -19.19
C VAL A 248 10.57 8.40 -18.52
N SER A 249 11.72 7.88 -18.97
CA SER A 249 13.04 8.30 -18.48
C SER A 249 13.87 8.92 -19.59
N TRP A 250 14.86 9.73 -19.23
CA TRP A 250 15.79 10.39 -20.16
C TRP A 250 17.23 10.42 -19.64
N ASP A 251 17.64 9.34 -18.99
CA ASP A 251 18.98 9.16 -18.43
C ASP A 251 20.01 8.71 -19.50
N ASN A 252 21.28 9.05 -19.29
CA ASN A 252 22.41 8.57 -20.08
C ASN A 252 22.25 8.73 -21.61
N ASN A 253 21.69 9.86 -22.05
CA ASN A 253 21.41 10.16 -23.45
C ASN A 253 20.40 9.17 -24.10
N VAL A 254 19.55 8.52 -23.31
CA VAL A 254 18.52 7.57 -23.78
C VAL A 254 17.15 7.96 -23.23
N ILE A 255 16.20 8.23 -24.13
CA ILE A 255 14.79 8.40 -23.78
C ILE A 255 14.11 7.03 -23.82
N GLN A 256 13.47 6.62 -22.72
CA GLN A 256 12.77 5.35 -22.62
C GLN A 256 11.35 5.53 -22.10
N VAL A 257 10.44 4.64 -22.50
CA VAL A 257 9.03 4.65 -22.07
C VAL A 257 8.61 3.23 -21.71
N GLY A 258 8.08 3.01 -20.51
CA GLY A 258 7.62 1.70 -20.02
C GLY A 258 6.33 1.78 -19.21
N ARG A 259 5.80 0.62 -18.77
CA ARG A 259 4.61 0.57 -17.91
C ARG A 259 4.98 0.46 -16.43
N THR A 260 4.12 0.95 -15.55
CA THR A 260 4.31 0.82 -14.10
C THR A 260 4.40 -0.66 -13.70
N GLY A 261 5.45 -1.01 -12.96
CA GLY A 261 5.72 -2.39 -12.55
C GLY A 261 6.57 -3.21 -13.54
N GLU A 262 6.77 -2.69 -14.76
CA GLU A 262 7.67 -3.29 -15.75
C GLU A 262 9.05 -2.62 -15.64
N SER A 263 10.11 -3.42 -15.48
CA SER A 263 11.49 -2.93 -15.45
C SER A 263 12.08 -2.68 -16.84
N VAL A 264 11.35 -3.07 -17.90
CA VAL A 264 11.83 -2.98 -19.28
C VAL A 264 10.92 -2.07 -20.11
N PRO A 265 11.47 -1.09 -20.87
CA PRO A 265 10.67 -0.13 -21.64
C PRO A 265 10.13 -0.67 -22.96
N PHE A 266 8.91 -0.29 -23.33
CA PHE A 266 8.32 -0.58 -24.64
C PHE A 266 8.74 0.39 -25.77
N MET A 267 9.35 1.54 -25.46
CA MET A 267 10.04 2.39 -26.44
C MET A 267 11.39 2.86 -25.87
N SER A 268 12.43 2.94 -26.70
CA SER A 268 13.77 3.43 -26.31
C SER A 268 14.45 4.12 -27.48
N TYR A 269 15.04 5.30 -27.25
CA TYR A 269 15.72 6.11 -28.25
C TYR A 269 17.02 6.68 -27.67
N LYS A 270 18.16 6.46 -28.33
CA LYS A 270 19.45 7.04 -27.94
C LYS A 270 19.74 8.27 -28.79
N ASP A 271 19.96 9.42 -28.16
CA ASP A 271 20.39 10.65 -28.81
C ASP A 271 21.65 11.20 -28.15
N VAL A 272 22.76 11.20 -28.89
CA VAL A 272 24.04 11.71 -28.38
C VAL A 272 24.03 13.20 -28.08
N ASN A 273 23.05 13.94 -28.60
CA ASN A 273 22.86 15.37 -28.38
C ASN A 273 21.57 15.66 -27.58
N LEU A 274 21.21 14.78 -26.63
CA LEU A 274 20.08 15.00 -25.75
C LEU A 274 20.28 16.31 -24.96
N PHE A 275 19.35 17.23 -25.09
CA PHE A 275 19.39 18.49 -24.34
C PHE A 275 18.88 18.30 -22.90
N ASP A 276 19.26 19.22 -22.01
CA ASP A 276 18.85 19.21 -20.60
C ASP A 276 17.33 19.39 -20.47
N ILE A 277 16.62 18.30 -20.14
CA ILE A 277 15.16 18.31 -20.02
C ILE A 277 14.78 18.92 -18.66
N LYS A 278 14.16 20.10 -18.71
CA LYS A 278 13.75 20.87 -17.53
C LYS A 278 12.25 20.82 -17.28
N TYR A 279 11.46 20.50 -18.30
CA TYR A 279 10.01 20.47 -18.21
C TYR A 279 9.43 19.27 -18.97
N VAL A 280 8.39 18.71 -18.35
CA VAL A 280 7.52 17.70 -18.94
C VAL A 280 6.15 18.30 -19.19
N GLY A 281 5.69 18.35 -20.44
CA GLY A 281 4.33 18.76 -20.78
C GLY A 281 3.43 17.58 -21.04
N ILE A 282 2.19 17.60 -20.55
CA ILE A 282 1.18 16.58 -20.85
C ILE A 282 -0.03 17.18 -21.59
N CYS A 283 -0.60 16.43 -22.54
CA CYS A 283 -1.93 16.72 -23.11
C CYS A 283 -2.56 15.46 -23.71
N THR A 284 -3.86 15.53 -23.98
CA THR A 284 -4.56 14.61 -24.90
C THR A 284 -5.04 15.38 -26.12
N ALA A 285 -5.19 14.72 -27.25
CA ALA A 285 -5.63 15.37 -28.48
C ALA A 285 -6.45 14.42 -29.37
N PHE A 286 -6.77 14.87 -30.59
CA PHE A 286 -7.28 14.04 -31.69
C PHE A 286 -8.48 13.14 -31.35
N GLY A 287 -9.52 13.72 -30.74
CA GLY A 287 -10.74 13.01 -30.35
C GLY A 287 -10.72 12.48 -28.92
N SER A 288 -9.62 12.59 -28.19
CA SER A 288 -9.49 12.06 -26.82
C SER A 288 -9.46 13.12 -25.74
N THR A 289 -10.08 12.82 -24.60
CA THR A 289 -9.90 13.56 -23.35
C THR A 289 -9.12 12.67 -22.38
N GLY A 290 -8.26 13.29 -21.57
CA GLY A 290 -7.38 12.58 -20.65
C GLY A 290 -7.69 12.92 -19.21
N THR A 291 -7.76 11.90 -18.37
CA THR A 291 -7.66 12.04 -16.90
C THR A 291 -6.35 11.41 -16.46
N TRP A 292 -5.42 12.23 -16.00
CA TRP A 292 -4.09 11.84 -15.60
C TRP A 292 -3.99 11.81 -14.09
N LEU A 293 -3.22 10.88 -13.55
CA LEU A 293 -2.85 10.80 -12.15
C LEU A 293 -1.33 10.96 -12.06
N LEU A 294 -0.87 12.12 -11.62
CA LEU A 294 0.55 12.47 -11.54
C LEU A 294 1.02 12.40 -10.09
N LYS A 295 2.24 11.89 -9.84
CA LYS A 295 2.88 12.08 -8.54
C LYS A 295 3.22 13.57 -8.40
N GLU A 296 2.84 14.19 -7.28
CA GLU A 296 2.97 15.63 -7.06
C GLU A 296 4.44 16.06 -7.14
N MET A 297 4.81 16.75 -8.22
CA MET A 297 6.09 17.43 -8.31
C MET A 297 5.91 18.76 -7.59
N ALA A 298 6.58 18.87 -6.44
CA ALA A 298 6.30 19.91 -5.45
C ALA A 298 6.30 21.33 -6.05
N SER A 299 5.10 21.94 -6.09
CA SER A 299 4.93 23.33 -5.66
C SER A 299 3.46 23.65 -5.34
N ALA A 300 3.26 24.10 -4.09
CA ALA A 300 2.19 24.93 -3.53
C ALA A 300 0.71 24.51 -3.68
N LYS A 301 0.19 24.03 -2.53
CA LYS A 301 -1.18 24.16 -1.99
C LYS A 301 -2.29 23.25 -2.57
N GLU A 302 -2.45 22.11 -1.88
CA GLU A 302 -3.69 21.52 -1.30
C GLU A 302 -5.03 21.69 -2.03
N ILE A 303 -5.69 20.56 -2.35
CA ILE A 303 -7.13 20.25 -2.13
C ILE A 303 -7.46 18.81 -2.59
N VAL A 304 -8.33 18.14 -1.85
CA VAL A 304 -8.68 16.70 -1.79
C VAL A 304 -9.91 16.37 -2.66
N SER A 305 -10.01 15.17 -3.24
CA SER A 305 -11.23 14.64 -3.89
C SER A 305 -11.79 13.41 -3.17
N LEU A 306 -13.12 13.35 -3.03
CA LEU A 306 -13.86 12.46 -2.12
C LEU A 306 -14.66 11.36 -2.80
N PRO A 307 -15.10 10.32 -2.06
CA PRO A 307 -15.83 9.19 -2.61
C PRO A 307 -17.28 9.58 -2.97
N THR A 308 -17.63 9.49 -4.25
CA THR A 308 -19.03 9.52 -4.73
C THR A 308 -19.66 8.13 -4.71
N GLY A 309 -20.91 8.01 -4.27
CA GLY A 309 -21.75 6.82 -4.49
C GLY A 309 -22.25 6.05 -3.25
N ILE A 310 -21.91 6.48 -2.04
CA ILE A 310 -22.34 5.81 -0.78
C ILE A 310 -23.86 5.94 -0.55
N LEU A 311 -24.50 6.98 -1.09
CA LEU A 311 -25.88 7.35 -0.75
C LEU A 311 -26.93 6.91 -1.79
N ASN A 312 -26.61 5.99 -2.70
CA ASN A 312 -27.45 5.65 -3.85
C ASN A 312 -28.76 4.91 -3.51
N ASP A 313 -28.87 4.29 -2.33
CA ASP A 313 -30.04 3.52 -1.89
C ASP A 313 -30.51 3.97 -0.50
N ASN A 314 -31.62 4.71 -0.43
CA ASN A 314 -32.16 5.22 0.83
C ASN A 314 -32.59 4.12 1.81
N SER A 315 -32.92 2.92 1.32
CA SER A 315 -33.38 1.81 2.19
C SER A 315 -32.26 1.23 3.06
N LYS A 316 -31.00 1.49 2.69
CA LYS A 316 -29.79 1.06 3.40
C LYS A 316 -29.21 2.15 4.29
N LEU A 317 -29.89 3.28 4.43
CA LEU A 317 -29.45 4.41 5.24
C LEU A 317 -30.26 4.48 6.54
N THR A 318 -29.58 4.81 7.62
CA THR A 318 -30.22 4.99 8.93
C THR A 318 -30.82 6.38 9.02
N SER A 319 -32.12 6.44 9.34
CA SER A 319 -32.80 7.71 9.59
C SER A 319 -32.52 8.24 11.01
N VAL A 320 -32.11 9.50 11.09
CA VAL A 320 -31.91 10.24 12.34
C VAL A 320 -32.69 11.55 12.26
N ASN A 321 -33.47 11.87 13.28
CA ASN A 321 -34.20 13.13 13.35
C ASN A 321 -33.55 14.08 14.35
N THR A 322 -33.28 15.30 13.93
CA THR A 322 -32.82 16.38 14.80
C THR A 322 -34.01 17.29 15.12
N PRO A 323 -34.52 17.30 16.36
CA PRO A 323 -35.60 18.20 16.75
C PRO A 323 -35.12 19.66 16.73
N ASN A 324 -36.06 20.61 16.77
CA ASN A 324 -35.76 22.04 16.96
C ASN A 324 -35.35 22.32 18.43
N LEU A 325 -34.34 21.60 18.91
CA LEU A 325 -33.71 21.76 20.20
C LEU A 325 -32.22 21.97 19.88
N GLN A 326 -31.65 23.11 20.28
CA GLN A 326 -30.27 23.53 19.95
C GLN A 326 -29.21 22.60 20.54
N LYS A 327 -29.03 21.40 19.99
CA LYS A 327 -28.05 20.43 20.47
C LYS A 327 -27.53 19.51 19.37
N TYR A 328 -26.22 19.34 19.33
CA TYR A 328 -25.55 18.40 18.42
C TYR A 328 -25.70 16.95 18.90
N ILE A 329 -25.85 16.05 17.93
CA ILE A 329 -25.66 14.61 18.12
C ILE A 329 -24.31 14.23 17.51
N PHE A 330 -23.36 13.76 18.33
CA PHE A 330 -22.01 13.42 17.90
C PHE A 330 -21.84 11.94 17.56
N TYR A 331 -21.10 11.70 16.49
CA TYR A 331 -20.70 10.38 16.01
C TYR A 331 -19.18 10.33 15.86
N PRO A 332 -18.53 9.19 16.13
CA PRO A 332 -17.11 9.03 15.82
C PRO A 332 -16.84 9.25 14.32
N ALA A 333 -15.81 10.03 14.03
CA ALA A 333 -15.33 10.25 12.67
C ALA A 333 -14.62 8.98 12.18
N ARG A 334 -15.17 8.29 11.18
CA ARG A 334 -14.60 7.07 10.58
C ARG A 334 -14.00 7.40 9.22
N GLY A 335 -12.79 7.96 9.23
CA GLY A 335 -12.08 8.48 8.05
C GLY A 335 -12.04 10.00 8.04
N GLU A 336 -11.75 10.59 6.88
CA GLU A 336 -11.66 12.05 6.69
C GLU A 336 -12.80 12.60 5.84
N THR A 337 -13.92 11.87 5.79
CA THR A 337 -15.09 12.21 5.00
C THR A 337 -16.37 11.82 5.71
N PHE A 338 -17.38 12.67 5.64
CA PHE A 338 -18.72 12.43 6.13
C PHE A 338 -19.73 12.74 5.03
N SER A 339 -20.42 11.70 4.53
CA SER A 339 -21.47 11.83 3.52
C SER A 339 -22.84 11.56 4.14
N PHE A 340 -23.83 12.38 3.81
CA PHE A 340 -25.17 12.29 4.38
C PHE A 340 -26.24 12.81 3.42
N LYS A 341 -27.50 12.39 3.63
CA LYS A 341 -28.65 13.12 3.10
C LYS A 341 -29.40 13.84 4.20
N VAL A 342 -30.00 14.98 3.87
CA VAL A 342 -30.82 15.74 4.81
C VAL A 342 -32.02 16.35 4.10
N ARG A 343 -33.15 16.40 4.81
CA ARG A 343 -34.35 17.14 4.45
C ARG A 343 -34.67 18.10 5.59
N CYS A 344 -34.61 19.40 5.32
CA CYS A 344 -34.91 20.49 6.27
C CYS A 344 -35.37 21.75 5.53
N SER A 345 -36.08 22.64 6.21
CA SER A 345 -36.69 23.82 5.59
C SER A 345 -35.77 25.04 5.49
N ASN A 346 -34.80 25.15 6.40
CA ASN A 346 -33.94 26.33 6.51
C ASN A 346 -32.49 25.91 6.32
N ASP A 347 -31.87 25.37 7.36
CA ASP A 347 -30.45 25.03 7.40
C ASP A 347 -30.17 23.69 8.07
N CYS A 348 -29.02 23.13 7.75
CA CYS A 348 -28.43 22.02 8.48
C CYS A 348 -26.99 22.33 8.87
N HIS A 349 -26.56 21.75 9.99
CA HIS A 349 -25.27 22.01 10.61
C HIS A 349 -24.50 20.71 10.74
N VAL A 350 -23.24 20.73 10.34
CA VAL A 350 -22.26 19.67 10.56
C VAL A 350 -21.10 20.25 11.35
N SER A 351 -20.69 19.61 12.44
CA SER A 351 -19.54 20.02 13.22
C SER A 351 -18.39 19.03 13.12
N LEU A 352 -17.17 19.54 13.18
CA LEU A 352 -15.93 18.76 13.28
C LEU A 352 -15.28 19.07 14.63
N SER A 353 -15.04 18.05 15.46
CA SER A 353 -14.59 18.23 16.85
C SER A 353 -13.58 17.15 17.28
N THR A 354 -12.72 17.49 18.24
CA THR A 354 -11.91 16.49 18.98
C THR A 354 -12.70 15.82 20.10
N ASN A 355 -13.85 16.39 20.49
CA ASN A 355 -14.63 16.00 21.65
C ASN A 355 -16.01 15.42 21.23
N PRO A 356 -16.54 14.42 21.95
CA PRO A 356 -17.88 13.87 21.70
C PRO A 356 -19.02 14.77 22.23
N GLN A 357 -18.73 16.05 22.48
CA GLN A 357 -19.59 17.06 23.10
C GLN A 357 -19.24 18.44 22.51
N GLU A 358 -20.08 19.44 22.76
CA GLU A 358 -19.93 20.83 22.29
C GLU A 358 -18.82 21.58 23.07
N LEU A 359 -17.58 21.12 22.93
CA LEU A 359 -16.38 21.69 23.55
C LEU A 359 -15.34 22.03 22.49
N LEU A 360 -14.62 23.14 22.70
CA LEU A 360 -13.52 23.56 21.84
C LEU A 360 -12.35 22.57 21.89
N PRO A 361 -11.56 22.44 20.81
CA PRO A 361 -11.70 23.14 19.52
C PRO A 361 -12.78 22.50 18.61
N MET A 362 -13.55 23.33 17.91
CA MET A 362 -14.70 22.90 17.11
C MET A 362 -14.92 23.79 15.87
N TYR A 363 -15.10 23.18 14.71
CA TYR A 363 -15.58 23.82 13.49
C TYR A 363 -17.06 23.53 13.28
N VAL A 364 -17.79 24.52 12.74
CA VAL A 364 -19.20 24.37 12.35
C VAL A 364 -19.36 24.76 10.88
N ILE A 365 -20.02 23.88 10.14
CA ILE A 365 -20.37 24.02 8.74
C ILE A 365 -21.89 24.19 8.68
N VAL A 366 -22.35 25.31 8.17
CA VAL A 366 -23.77 25.61 7.99
C VAL A 366 -24.11 25.52 6.51
N ILE A 367 -25.06 24.66 6.15
CA ILE A 367 -25.52 24.47 4.78
C ILE A 367 -26.97 24.98 4.70
N GLY A 368 -27.24 25.95 3.82
CA GLY A 368 -28.58 26.57 3.70
C GLY A 368 -28.90 27.62 4.76
N GLY A 369 -27.91 28.25 5.39
CA GLY A 369 -28.13 29.36 6.32
C GLY A 369 -28.83 30.58 5.67
N TRP A 370 -29.27 31.52 6.53
CA TRP A 370 -29.91 32.79 6.16
C TRP A 370 -31.06 32.60 5.17
N ASN A 371 -32.08 31.85 5.59
CA ASN A 371 -33.24 31.52 4.76
C ASN A 371 -32.84 30.76 3.48
N ASN A 372 -31.95 29.76 3.60
CA ASN A 372 -31.50 28.91 2.51
C ASN A 372 -30.85 29.68 1.36
N SER A 373 -30.16 30.80 1.66
CA SER A 373 -29.52 31.65 0.66
C SER A 373 -28.01 31.41 0.54
N LYS A 374 -27.35 31.01 1.64
CA LYS A 374 -25.90 30.84 1.68
C LYS A 374 -25.44 29.75 2.64
N SER A 375 -24.19 29.33 2.50
CA SER A 375 -23.53 28.33 3.36
C SER A 375 -22.22 28.90 3.88
N VAL A 376 -21.79 28.48 5.08
CA VAL A 376 -20.54 28.98 5.71
C VAL A 376 -19.75 27.88 6.42
N ILE A 377 -18.43 28.10 6.55
CA ILE A 377 -17.54 27.37 7.46
C ILE A 377 -17.10 28.36 8.54
N ARG A 378 -17.19 28.00 9.83
CA ARG A 378 -16.77 28.86 10.95
C ARG A 378 -16.06 28.10 12.06
N LYS A 379 -15.18 28.77 12.80
CA LYS A 379 -14.55 28.25 14.02
C LYS A 379 -15.24 28.82 15.25
N ILE A 380 -15.69 27.96 16.17
CA ILE A 380 -16.38 28.40 17.37
C ILE A 380 -15.39 29.14 18.29
N GLY A 381 -15.80 30.30 18.80
CA GLY A 381 -14.95 31.18 19.62
C GLY A 381 -14.08 32.18 18.85
N SER A 382 -14.18 32.24 17.51
CA SER A 382 -13.38 33.15 16.68
C SER A 382 -14.18 33.72 15.49
N PRO A 383 -15.09 34.68 15.72
CA PRO A 383 -15.73 35.40 14.61
C PRO A 383 -14.70 36.26 13.83
N PRO A 384 -14.88 36.52 12.52
CA PRO A 384 -16.05 36.23 11.65
C PRO A 384 -16.06 34.81 11.04
N ASP A 385 -17.03 34.53 10.16
CA ASP A 385 -17.07 33.28 9.39
C ASP A 385 -15.85 33.18 8.44
N LEU A 386 -15.32 31.97 8.27
CA LEU A 386 -14.04 31.73 7.58
C LEU A 386 -14.21 31.59 6.07
N VAL A 387 -15.34 31.00 5.66
CA VAL A 387 -15.73 30.83 4.25
C VAL A 387 -17.22 31.09 4.15
N GLU A 388 -17.61 31.80 3.09
CA GLU A 388 -19.00 32.04 2.73
C GLU A 388 -19.21 31.73 1.24
N ALA A 389 -20.27 30.99 0.92
CA ALA A 389 -20.67 30.70 -0.45
C ALA A 389 -22.17 30.92 -0.63
N MET A 390 -22.55 31.60 -1.73
CA MET A 390 -23.96 31.73 -2.11
C MET A 390 -24.49 30.40 -2.59
N THR A 391 -25.50 29.87 -1.91
CA THR A 391 -26.07 28.55 -2.15
C THR A 391 -27.60 28.61 -2.05
N PRO A 392 -28.27 29.38 -2.93
CA PRO A 392 -29.70 29.56 -2.86
C PRO A 392 -30.42 28.22 -3.08
N SER A 393 -31.38 27.92 -2.20
CA SER A 393 -32.22 26.73 -2.26
C SER A 393 -31.45 25.40 -2.21
N ILE A 394 -30.30 25.36 -1.52
CA ILE A 394 -29.43 24.18 -1.48
C ILE A 394 -30.03 23.01 -0.67
N VAL A 395 -30.77 23.30 0.40
CA VAL A 395 -31.56 22.30 1.15
C VAL A 395 -33.05 22.40 0.81
N ASN A 396 -33.84 21.37 1.15
CA ASN A 396 -35.26 21.30 0.79
C ASN A 396 -36.09 20.61 1.88
N SER A 397 -37.31 21.09 2.14
CA SER A 397 -38.19 20.56 3.19
C SER A 397 -39.02 19.34 2.75
N LYS A 398 -39.16 19.11 1.45
CA LYS A 398 -39.98 18.03 0.87
C LYS A 398 -39.13 16.82 0.46
N GLU A 399 -37.92 17.04 -0.03
CA GLU A 399 -37.03 15.98 -0.54
C GLU A 399 -35.67 15.93 0.16
N TYR A 400 -35.04 14.76 0.19
CA TYR A 400 -33.67 14.59 0.68
C TYR A 400 -32.65 15.16 -0.32
N ARG A 401 -31.74 16.00 0.16
CA ARG A 401 -30.57 16.48 -0.58
C ARG A 401 -29.30 15.86 0.01
N SER A 402 -28.36 15.50 -0.85
CA SER A 402 -27.18 14.70 -0.50
C SER A 402 -25.91 15.56 -0.52
N PHE A 403 -25.08 15.43 0.51
CA PHE A 403 -23.87 16.23 0.70
C PHE A 403 -22.70 15.38 1.22
N TRP A 404 -21.50 15.92 1.07
CA TRP A 404 -20.29 15.42 1.70
C TRP A 404 -19.51 16.55 2.38
N VAL A 405 -18.80 16.20 3.45
CA VAL A 405 -17.82 17.03 4.16
C VAL A 405 -16.51 16.27 4.26
N CYS A 406 -15.38 16.90 3.99
CA CYS A 406 -14.03 16.33 4.14
C CYS A 406 -13.14 17.22 4.97
N TRP A 407 -12.16 16.64 5.66
CA TRP A 407 -11.13 17.36 6.42
C TRP A 407 -9.72 16.79 6.24
N TYR A 408 -9.41 16.23 5.06
CA TYR A 408 -8.12 15.62 4.76
C TYR A 408 -7.05 16.69 4.48
N GLY A 409 -5.81 16.41 4.89
CA GLY A 409 -4.66 17.25 4.57
C GLY A 409 -4.84 18.69 5.02
N ASN A 410 -5.44 18.90 6.20
CA ASN A 410 -5.69 20.22 6.78
C ASN A 410 -6.68 21.11 6.00
N VAL A 411 -7.44 20.54 5.05
CA VAL A 411 -8.47 21.27 4.30
C VAL A 411 -9.86 20.75 4.64
N ILE A 412 -10.72 21.63 5.14
CA ILE A 412 -12.16 21.38 5.31
C ILE A 412 -12.85 21.69 3.97
N GLN A 413 -13.51 20.72 3.36
CA GLN A 413 -14.24 20.86 2.10
C GLN A 413 -15.69 20.40 2.22
N VAL A 414 -16.61 21.04 1.49
CA VAL A 414 -18.04 20.73 1.50
C VAL A 414 -18.56 20.71 0.07
N GLY A 415 -19.30 19.66 -0.30
CA GLY A 415 -19.80 19.47 -1.66
C GLY A 415 -21.11 18.69 -1.71
N ARG A 416 -21.69 18.60 -2.91
CA ARG A 416 -22.91 17.81 -3.16
C ARG A 416 -22.54 16.40 -3.60
N ASP A 417 -23.33 15.41 -3.20
CA ASP A 417 -23.14 14.04 -3.67
C ASP A 417 -23.30 13.96 -5.20
N GLY A 418 -22.42 13.20 -5.85
CA GLY A 418 -22.29 13.17 -7.31
C GLY A 418 -21.46 14.31 -7.91
N GLU A 419 -21.15 15.38 -7.15
CA GLU A 419 -20.23 16.44 -7.56
C GLU A 419 -18.86 16.19 -6.92
N ASN A 420 -17.81 16.00 -7.74
CA ASN A 420 -16.43 15.84 -7.28
C ASN A 420 -15.75 17.18 -6.91
N VAL A 421 -16.47 18.29 -7.02
CA VAL A 421 -15.98 19.65 -6.77
C VAL A 421 -16.70 20.22 -5.54
N PRO A 422 -15.99 20.66 -4.48
CA PRO A 422 -16.63 21.32 -3.34
C PRO A 422 -17.22 22.68 -3.73
N PHE A 423 -18.33 23.06 -3.11
CA PHE A 423 -18.83 24.45 -3.16
C PHE A 423 -18.30 25.32 -2.01
N MET A 424 -17.64 24.74 -1.00
CA MET A 424 -16.84 25.46 0.02
C MET A 424 -15.56 24.70 0.37
N ALA A 425 -14.44 25.41 0.56
CA ALA A 425 -13.18 24.83 1.00
C ALA A 425 -12.39 25.83 1.89
N TYR A 426 -11.78 25.34 2.98
CA TYR A 426 -10.99 26.13 3.92
C TYR A 426 -9.75 25.35 4.36
N LYS A 427 -8.55 25.95 4.24
CA LYS A 427 -7.30 25.39 4.73
C LYS A 427 -6.97 25.95 6.12
N ASP A 428 -6.71 25.09 7.10
CA ASP A 428 -6.14 25.44 8.40
C ASP A 428 -4.86 24.66 8.65
N GLU A 429 -3.71 25.32 8.61
CA GLU A 429 -2.40 24.69 8.86
C GLU A 429 -2.30 24.05 10.25
N ASN A 430 -3.19 24.43 11.18
CA ASN A 430 -3.32 23.87 12.52
C ASN A 430 -4.68 23.18 12.74
N LEU A 431 -5.24 22.55 11.70
CA LEU A 431 -6.46 21.77 11.85
C LEU A 431 -6.21 20.64 12.86
N PHE A 432 -6.99 20.62 13.94
CA PHE A 432 -6.93 19.55 14.92
C PHE A 432 -7.43 18.24 14.32
N MET A 433 -6.97 17.10 14.84
CA MET A 433 -7.48 15.79 14.44
C MET A 433 -8.97 15.69 14.76
N VAL A 434 -9.81 15.66 13.74
CA VAL A 434 -11.25 15.49 13.89
C VAL A 434 -11.53 14.06 14.34
N LYS A 435 -12.04 13.91 15.58
CA LYS A 435 -12.40 12.61 16.17
C LYS A 435 -13.89 12.36 16.13
N TYR A 436 -14.68 13.42 16.05
CA TYR A 436 -16.14 13.36 16.07
C TYR A 436 -16.75 14.31 15.03
N VAL A 437 -17.82 13.85 14.41
CA VAL A 437 -18.71 14.64 13.57
C VAL A 437 -20.03 14.81 14.29
N GLY A 438 -20.49 16.04 14.46
CA GLY A 438 -21.82 16.32 15.02
C GLY A 438 -22.81 16.76 13.95
N ILE A 439 -24.07 16.33 14.05
CA ILE A 439 -25.17 16.82 13.21
C ILE A 439 -26.23 17.56 14.02
N TYR A 440 -26.84 18.58 13.41
CA TYR A 440 -27.85 19.44 14.03
C TYR A 440 -28.67 20.19 12.96
N THR A 441 -29.95 20.52 13.22
CA THR A 441 -30.74 21.45 12.38
C THR A 441 -31.27 22.59 13.22
N ALA A 442 -31.04 23.82 12.77
CA ALA A 442 -31.21 25.01 13.59
C ALA A 442 -32.46 25.85 13.25
N PHE A 443 -32.61 26.95 14.01
CA PHE A 443 -33.50 28.10 13.75
C PHE A 443 -34.89 27.75 13.19
N GLY A 444 -35.69 27.03 13.98
CA GLY A 444 -37.10 26.79 13.65
C GLY A 444 -37.33 25.68 12.63
N SER A 445 -36.29 24.93 12.25
CA SER A 445 -36.38 23.77 11.36
C SER A 445 -36.22 22.45 12.13
N THR A 446 -36.90 21.40 11.66
CA THR A 446 -36.62 20.01 12.05
C THR A 446 -35.91 19.31 10.89
N GLY A 447 -34.89 18.55 11.21
CA GLY A 447 -34.10 17.81 10.23
C GLY A 447 -34.44 16.34 10.24
N SER A 448 -34.65 15.77 9.06
CA SER A 448 -34.59 14.32 8.87
C SER A 448 -33.34 14.00 8.06
N TRP A 449 -32.46 13.18 8.63
CA TRP A 449 -31.15 12.83 8.08
C TRP A 449 -31.13 11.35 7.70
N LEU A 450 -30.42 11.02 6.63
CA LEU A 450 -30.08 9.65 6.27
C LEU A 450 -28.56 9.51 6.31
N LEU A 451 -28.09 8.64 7.20
CA LEU A 451 -26.67 8.38 7.44
C LEU A 451 -26.31 6.94 7.03
N ASP A 452 -25.07 6.72 6.60
CA ASP A 452 -24.55 5.37 6.37
C ASP A 452 -24.57 4.55 7.69
N GLU A 453 -24.95 3.26 7.62
CA GLU A 453 -24.96 2.33 8.76
C GLU A 453 -23.59 2.22 9.46
N ASN A 454 -22.50 2.50 8.74
CA ASN A 454 -21.15 2.60 9.31
C ASN A 454 -21.04 3.66 10.44
N PHE A 455 -21.96 4.63 10.53
CA PHE A 455 -22.02 5.64 11.60
C PHE A 455 -22.93 5.25 12.78
N LYS A 456 -23.61 4.09 12.74
CA LYS A 456 -24.57 3.68 13.79
C LYS A 456 -23.94 2.98 15.01
N ALA A 457 -22.72 2.46 14.88
CA ALA A 457 -22.22 1.43 15.80
C ALA A 457 -21.73 1.90 17.19
N ASP A 458 -21.73 3.19 17.52
CA ASP A 458 -21.19 3.68 18.81
C ASP A 458 -22.02 4.82 19.41
N LEU A 459 -23.24 4.52 19.86
CA LEU A 459 -23.84 5.28 20.96
C LEU A 459 -23.11 4.87 22.26
N VAL A 460 -22.05 5.62 22.60
CA VAL A 460 -21.40 5.79 23.91
C VAL A 460 -21.61 4.66 24.93
N ARG A 461 -20.64 3.72 25.05
CA ARG A 461 -19.91 3.32 26.30
C ARG A 461 -19.07 2.02 26.17
N ASN A 462 -17.80 2.16 26.59
CA ASN A 462 -16.91 1.20 27.29
C ASN A 462 -16.11 0.10 26.54
N PRO A 463 -14.94 -0.31 27.11
CA PRO A 463 -13.68 -0.54 26.39
C PRO A 463 -13.32 -2.02 26.23
N SER A 464 -12.89 -2.42 25.03
CA SER A 464 -11.94 -3.53 24.81
C SER A 464 -11.46 -3.48 23.35
N ASN A 465 -10.25 -2.97 23.12
CA ASN A 465 -9.59 -3.04 21.81
C ASN A 465 -9.26 -4.49 21.45
N CYS A 466 -10.21 -5.23 20.90
CA CYS A 466 -9.93 -6.46 20.20
C CYS A 466 -10.79 -6.58 18.95
N LEU A 467 -10.15 -6.85 17.82
CA LEU A 467 -10.84 -7.09 16.56
C LEU A 467 -11.57 -8.43 16.65
N LYS A 468 -12.90 -8.39 16.65
CA LYS A 468 -13.76 -9.58 16.66
C LYS A 468 -14.12 -9.99 15.23
N ILE A 469 -13.86 -11.24 14.86
CA ILE A 469 -14.07 -11.75 13.50
C ILE A 469 -14.87 -13.05 13.57
N LYS A 470 -15.80 -13.27 12.64
CA LYS A 470 -16.49 -14.55 12.48
C LYS A 470 -16.04 -15.21 11.19
N THR A 471 -15.76 -16.51 11.26
CA THR A 471 -15.43 -17.33 10.10
C THR A 471 -16.54 -18.35 9.85
N PRO A 472 -16.89 -18.60 8.57
CA PRO A 472 -17.97 -19.51 8.21
C PRO A 472 -17.53 -20.98 8.32
N LYS A 473 -18.45 -21.90 7.98
CA LYS A 473 -18.26 -23.36 8.05
C LYS A 473 -17.49 -23.91 6.85
N GLU A 474 -17.47 -23.17 5.75
CA GLU A 474 -16.65 -23.39 4.58
C GLU A 474 -15.22 -22.90 4.85
N LYS A 475 -14.22 -23.68 4.43
CA LYS A 475 -12.82 -23.27 4.51
C LYS A 475 -12.57 -22.15 3.49
N ALA A 476 -12.38 -20.93 3.99
CA ALA A 476 -12.03 -19.76 3.19
C ALA A 476 -11.18 -18.82 4.06
N TYR A 477 -9.93 -18.59 3.66
CA TYR A 477 -9.00 -17.79 4.42
C TYR A 477 -9.26 -16.30 4.22
N LYS A 478 -9.35 -15.57 5.34
CA LYS A 478 -9.24 -14.12 5.34
C LYS A 478 -7.85 -13.72 5.79
N PHE A 479 -7.07 -13.13 4.89
CA PHE A 479 -5.69 -12.72 5.14
C PHE A 479 -5.58 -11.36 5.80
N TYR A 480 -4.66 -11.27 6.76
CA TYR A 480 -4.28 -10.08 7.50
C TYR A 480 -2.78 -9.89 7.38
N LYS A 481 -2.34 -8.67 7.09
CA LYS A 481 -0.92 -8.34 7.06
C LYS A 481 -0.35 -8.35 8.47
N ILE A 482 0.86 -8.87 8.64
CA ILE A 482 1.55 -8.96 9.92
C ILE A 482 2.94 -8.33 9.83
N HIS A 483 3.37 -7.75 10.95
CA HIS A 483 4.63 -7.01 11.07
C HIS A 483 5.37 -7.53 12.30
N GLY A 484 5.98 -8.70 12.17
CA GLY A 484 6.69 -9.36 13.26
C GLY A 484 6.87 -10.84 13.01
N GLU A 485 7.34 -11.55 14.02
CA GLU A 485 7.59 -12.99 14.01
C GLU A 485 6.63 -13.75 14.94
N ARG A 486 5.56 -13.09 15.40
CA ARG A 486 4.59 -13.64 16.34
C ARG A 486 3.17 -13.14 16.07
N PHE A 487 2.19 -14.01 16.25
CA PHE A 487 0.77 -13.71 16.11
C PHE A 487 -0.01 -14.29 17.29
N ASN A 488 -0.81 -13.46 17.99
CA ASN A 488 -1.59 -13.85 19.16
C ASN A 488 -3.09 -13.65 18.86
N PHE A 489 -3.91 -14.62 19.22
CA PHE A 489 -5.34 -14.59 18.95
C PHE A 489 -6.12 -15.41 19.98
N LYS A 490 -7.43 -15.17 20.07
CA LYS A 490 -8.37 -16.06 20.75
C LYS A 490 -9.43 -16.54 19.77
N ILE A 491 -9.95 -17.73 19.99
CA ILE A 491 -10.99 -18.33 19.17
C ILE A 491 -11.96 -19.16 20.01
N SER A 492 -13.24 -19.11 19.65
CA SER A 492 -14.30 -19.99 20.12
C SER A 492 -14.81 -20.79 18.91
N CYS A 493 -14.54 -22.08 18.87
CA CYS A 493 -15.00 -23.01 17.84
C CYS A 493 -15.01 -24.46 18.37
N SER A 494 -15.83 -25.33 17.78
CA SER A 494 -15.95 -26.74 18.20
C SER A 494 -14.74 -27.60 17.80
N HIS A 495 -14.13 -27.30 16.66
CA HIS A 495 -12.93 -27.95 16.10
C HIS A 495 -12.38 -27.10 14.93
N ASP A 496 -11.25 -27.50 14.36
CA ASP A 496 -10.65 -26.99 13.11
C ASP A 496 -10.41 -25.47 13.08
N CYS A 497 -9.61 -24.96 14.02
CA CYS A 497 -9.02 -23.63 13.92
C CYS A 497 -7.89 -23.64 12.89
N LEU A 498 -8.05 -22.92 11.78
CA LEU A 498 -7.12 -22.93 10.65
C LEU A 498 -6.39 -21.59 10.53
N LEU A 499 -5.07 -21.64 10.39
CA LEU A 499 -4.24 -20.48 10.04
C LEU A 499 -3.33 -20.77 8.85
N ALA A 500 -3.20 -19.77 7.97
CA ALA A 500 -2.35 -19.79 6.78
C ALA A 500 -1.25 -18.74 6.90
N LEU A 501 0.02 -19.14 6.88
CA LEU A 501 1.15 -18.20 6.85
C LEU A 501 1.67 -18.08 5.42
N SER A 502 1.70 -16.87 4.87
CA SER A 502 2.04 -16.61 3.46
C SER A 502 2.81 -15.29 3.27
N ALA A 503 3.45 -15.14 2.10
CA ALA A 503 4.12 -13.90 1.68
C ALA A 503 3.19 -12.88 1.00
N GLN A 504 1.99 -13.30 0.63
CA GLN A 504 0.99 -12.52 -0.11
C GLN A 504 -0.42 -12.90 0.39
N PRO A 505 -1.42 -12.01 0.30
CA PRO A 505 -2.78 -12.25 0.80
C PRO A 505 -3.62 -13.09 -0.17
N LEU A 506 -3.04 -14.13 -0.75
CA LEU A 506 -3.68 -15.00 -1.73
C LEU A 506 -3.63 -16.45 -1.24
N GLU A 507 -4.73 -17.17 -1.43
CA GLU A 507 -4.72 -18.63 -1.31
C GLU A 507 -3.93 -19.20 -2.48
N GLY A 508 -2.83 -19.90 -2.19
CA GLY A 508 -1.89 -20.37 -3.21
C GLY A 508 -0.48 -20.47 -2.66
N LEU A 509 0.30 -21.37 -3.26
CA LEU A 509 1.49 -21.96 -2.67
C LEU A 509 2.77 -21.16 -2.98
N PRO A 510 3.83 -21.23 -2.14
CA PRO A 510 3.94 -22.01 -0.90
C PRO A 510 3.33 -21.29 0.33
N MET A 511 2.72 -22.07 1.23
CA MET A 511 2.19 -21.57 2.50
C MET A 511 2.42 -22.60 3.62
N TYR A 512 2.53 -22.14 4.87
CA TYR A 512 2.40 -23.02 6.04
C TYR A 512 0.96 -22.98 6.52
N GLU A 513 0.37 -24.15 6.73
CA GLU A 513 -0.95 -24.28 7.33
C GLU A 513 -0.83 -24.87 8.74
N ILE A 514 -1.47 -24.19 9.69
CA ILE A 514 -1.55 -24.61 11.08
C ILE A 514 -3.00 -24.96 11.37
N VAL A 515 -3.22 -26.17 11.88
CA VAL A 515 -4.52 -26.66 12.31
C VAL A 515 -4.45 -26.88 13.82
N VAL A 516 -5.25 -26.15 14.59
CA VAL A 516 -5.40 -26.36 16.04
C VAL A 516 -6.74 -27.05 16.29
N GLY A 517 -6.71 -28.15 17.04
CA GLY A 517 -7.90 -28.95 17.38
C GLY A 517 -8.63 -29.53 16.15
N GLY A 518 -7.86 -30.07 15.20
CA GLY A 518 -8.38 -30.82 14.07
C GLY A 518 -8.88 -32.22 14.42
N TRP A 519 -9.50 -32.89 13.44
CA TRP A 519 -10.09 -34.24 13.57
C TRP A 519 -11.00 -34.37 14.79
N GLY A 520 -11.98 -33.47 14.88
CA GLY A 520 -12.91 -33.44 16.01
C GLY A 520 -12.26 -33.02 17.32
N ASN A 521 -11.34 -32.05 17.28
CA ASN A 521 -10.65 -31.50 18.45
C ASN A 521 -9.73 -32.51 19.17
N THR A 522 -9.12 -33.43 18.43
CA THR A 522 -8.26 -34.49 19.00
C THR A 522 -6.76 -34.23 18.80
N LYS A 523 -6.38 -33.51 17.73
CA LYS A 523 -4.97 -33.26 17.39
C LYS A 523 -4.73 -31.94 16.70
N SER A 524 -3.49 -31.46 16.73
CA SER A 524 -3.04 -30.25 16.05
C SER A 524 -1.89 -30.58 15.10
N VAL A 525 -1.81 -29.85 13.98
CA VAL A 525 -0.84 -30.09 12.92
C VAL A 525 -0.24 -28.79 12.39
N ILE A 526 1.06 -28.80 12.12
CA ILE A 526 1.73 -27.86 11.21
C ILE A 526 2.06 -28.61 9.94
N ARG A 527 1.68 -28.09 8.77
CA ARG A 527 2.05 -28.67 7.48
C ARG A 527 2.43 -27.61 6.46
N GLN A 528 3.41 -27.92 5.61
CA GLN A 528 3.70 -27.09 4.46
C GLN A 528 2.81 -27.51 3.28
N ILE A 529 2.10 -26.56 2.67
CA ILE A 529 1.30 -26.82 1.48
C ILE A 529 2.17 -26.44 0.27
N GLY A 530 2.23 -27.32 -0.74
CA GLY A 530 2.75 -27.02 -2.08
C GLY A 530 4.18 -27.48 -2.40
N LEU A 531 4.83 -28.18 -1.47
CA LEU A 531 6.09 -28.90 -1.69
C LEU A 531 5.89 -30.40 -1.43
N GLN A 532 6.59 -31.25 -2.19
CA GLN A 532 6.58 -32.70 -2.02
C GLN A 532 7.98 -33.23 -1.68
N PRO A 533 8.14 -34.11 -0.65
CA PRO A 533 7.09 -34.53 0.29
C PRO A 533 6.67 -33.40 1.24
N ALA A 534 5.40 -33.39 1.64
CA ALA A 534 4.89 -32.40 2.59
C ALA A 534 5.45 -32.71 3.99
N GLU A 535 6.20 -31.77 4.55
CA GLU A 535 6.67 -31.85 5.93
C GLU A 535 5.50 -31.58 6.88
N VAL A 536 5.24 -32.51 7.81
CA VAL A 536 4.11 -32.47 8.74
C VAL A 536 4.60 -32.73 10.16
N THR A 537 4.25 -31.85 11.09
CA THR A 537 4.38 -32.08 12.54
C THR A 537 3.00 -32.24 13.14
N GLU A 538 2.78 -33.33 13.88
CA GLU A 538 1.50 -33.68 14.50
C GLU A 538 1.67 -33.85 16.01
N VAL A 539 0.71 -33.32 16.78
CA VAL A 539 0.66 -33.44 18.24
C VAL A 539 -0.77 -33.74 18.69
N LEU A 540 -0.95 -34.70 19.60
CA LEU A 540 -2.25 -34.96 20.23
C LEU A 540 -2.64 -33.78 21.15
N THR A 541 -3.81 -33.21 20.91
CA THR A 541 -4.31 -32.03 21.63
C THR A 541 -5.83 -32.20 21.88
N PRO A 542 -6.24 -33.21 22.66
CA PRO A 542 -7.65 -33.44 22.95
C PRO A 542 -8.25 -32.23 23.65
N ASP A 543 -9.44 -31.82 23.22
CA ASP A 543 -10.25 -30.76 23.83
C ASP A 543 -9.54 -29.40 23.95
N ILE A 544 -8.63 -29.10 23.00
CA ILE A 544 -7.85 -27.86 23.02
C ILE A 544 -8.69 -26.63 22.65
N LEU A 545 -9.76 -26.81 21.87
CA LEU A 545 -10.75 -25.79 21.51
C LEU A 545 -12.06 -25.95 22.29
N ALA A 546 -12.85 -24.88 22.35
CA ALA A 546 -14.18 -24.88 22.96
C ALA A 546 -15.14 -24.00 22.14
N SER A 547 -16.39 -24.43 21.99
CA SER A 547 -17.40 -23.70 21.20
C SER A 547 -18.09 -22.57 21.99
N ASP A 548 -18.08 -22.65 23.31
CA ASP A 548 -18.79 -21.78 24.24
C ASP A 548 -17.89 -20.70 24.89
N LYS A 549 -16.57 -20.79 24.74
CA LYS A 549 -15.61 -19.84 25.30
C LYS A 549 -14.41 -19.57 24.37
N LEU A 550 -13.90 -18.35 24.44
CA LEU A 550 -12.69 -17.95 23.73
C LEU A 550 -11.45 -18.56 24.38
N ILE A 551 -10.73 -19.40 23.62
CA ILE A 551 -9.43 -19.96 23.99
C ILE A 551 -8.32 -19.16 23.29
N GLY A 552 -7.29 -18.76 24.03
CA GLY A 552 -6.17 -17.98 23.49
C GLY A 552 -4.98 -18.84 23.05
N PHE A 553 -4.34 -18.42 21.96
CA PHE A 553 -3.18 -19.06 21.37
C PHE A 553 -2.16 -18.03 20.87
N TRP A 554 -0.92 -18.49 20.68
CA TRP A 554 0.12 -17.76 20.00
C TRP A 554 0.85 -18.64 18.99
N ILE A 555 1.32 -18.02 17.92
CA ILE A 555 2.16 -18.62 16.89
C ILE A 555 3.41 -17.77 16.75
N SER A 556 4.57 -18.38 16.55
CA SER A 556 5.82 -17.67 16.27
C SER A 556 6.67 -18.37 15.23
N TRP A 557 7.38 -17.60 14.40
CA TRP A 557 8.31 -18.12 13.39
C TRP A 557 9.64 -17.38 13.48
N SER A 558 10.70 -18.08 13.85
CA SER A 558 12.06 -17.51 13.91
C SER A 558 13.09 -18.62 13.81
N ASN A 559 14.30 -18.33 13.33
CA ASN A 559 15.41 -19.28 13.28
C ASN A 559 15.01 -20.65 12.67
N ASN A 560 14.32 -20.64 11.52
CA ASN A 560 13.78 -21.83 10.86
C ASN A 560 12.90 -22.72 11.75
N THR A 561 12.23 -22.15 12.75
CA THR A 561 11.31 -22.89 13.63
C THR A 561 9.96 -22.19 13.67
N LEU A 562 8.89 -22.94 13.39
CA LEU A 562 7.51 -22.50 13.52
C LEU A 562 6.87 -23.16 14.75
N SER A 563 6.39 -22.36 15.71
CA SER A 563 5.91 -22.84 17.01
C SER A 563 4.51 -22.32 17.33
N VAL A 564 3.73 -23.14 18.03
CA VAL A 564 2.35 -22.85 18.46
C VAL A 564 2.20 -23.17 19.95
N GLY A 565 1.64 -22.25 20.73
CA GLY A 565 1.41 -22.41 22.16
C GLY A 565 0.10 -21.77 22.63
N ARG A 566 -0.28 -22.03 23.89
CA ARG A 566 -1.48 -21.43 24.49
C ARG A 566 -1.18 -20.06 25.08
N ALA A 567 -2.16 -19.18 25.07
CA ALA A 567 -2.04 -17.87 25.71
C ALA A 567 -1.73 -18.04 27.21
N GLY A 568 -0.72 -17.31 27.69
CA GLY A 568 -0.21 -17.41 29.06
C GLY A 568 0.86 -18.49 29.28
N GLU A 569 1.05 -19.42 28.33
CA GLU A 569 2.12 -20.42 28.38
C GLU A 569 3.35 -19.93 27.61
N SER A 570 4.54 -20.13 28.18
CA SER A 570 5.82 -19.81 27.52
C SER A 570 6.29 -20.91 26.56
N MET A 571 5.90 -22.15 26.81
CA MET A 571 6.28 -23.30 25.99
C MET A 571 5.25 -23.54 24.88
N SER A 572 5.74 -23.89 23.68
CA SER A 572 4.89 -24.35 22.60
C SER A 572 4.44 -25.79 22.85
N PHE A 573 3.17 -26.10 22.59
CA PHE A 573 2.69 -27.48 22.56
C PHE A 573 3.00 -28.15 21.21
N MET A 574 3.30 -27.37 20.17
CA MET A 574 3.62 -27.88 18.83
C MET A 574 4.69 -27.01 18.18
N SER A 575 5.73 -27.62 17.61
CA SER A 575 6.81 -26.91 16.93
C SER A 575 7.37 -27.70 15.76
N HIS A 576 7.60 -27.05 14.63
CA HIS A 576 8.23 -27.60 13.44
C HIS A 576 9.61 -26.97 13.26
N LYS A 577 10.67 -27.75 13.52
CA LYS A 577 12.08 -27.34 13.37
C LYS A 577 12.53 -27.54 11.92
N ASP A 578 13.52 -26.75 11.50
CA ASP A 578 14.07 -26.73 10.13
C ASP A 578 13.04 -26.34 9.05
N ALA A 579 12.06 -25.54 9.44
CA ALA A 579 11.07 -24.97 8.53
C ALA A 579 11.76 -24.13 7.45
N LYS A 580 11.47 -24.43 6.17
CA LYS A 580 11.85 -23.63 4.99
C LYS A 580 11.01 -22.36 4.90
N LEU A 581 11.17 -21.47 5.88
CA LEU A 581 10.42 -20.23 6.01
C LEU A 581 10.74 -19.30 4.82
N PHE A 582 9.72 -18.98 4.05
CA PHE A 582 9.71 -17.83 3.14
C PHE A 582 9.32 -16.58 3.95
N PRO A 583 9.45 -15.36 3.40
CA PRO A 583 9.01 -14.14 4.09
C PRO A 583 7.51 -14.22 4.44
N ILE A 584 7.20 -14.48 5.71
CA ILE A 584 5.81 -14.51 6.19
C ILE A 584 5.39 -13.07 6.50
N THR A 585 4.49 -12.53 5.69
CA THR A 585 4.00 -11.15 5.79
C THR A 585 2.48 -11.10 5.95
N TYR A 586 1.80 -12.25 5.82
CA TYR A 586 0.37 -12.39 6.01
C TYR A 586 0.02 -13.62 6.86
N VAL A 587 -1.05 -13.49 7.64
CA VAL A 587 -1.76 -14.58 8.32
C VAL A 587 -3.19 -14.64 7.80
N GLY A 588 -3.57 -15.74 7.17
CA GLY A 588 -4.95 -16.10 6.89
C GLY A 588 -5.58 -16.79 8.09
N ILE A 589 -6.82 -16.46 8.43
CA ILE A 589 -7.61 -17.18 9.44
C ILE A 589 -8.86 -17.80 8.81
N SER A 590 -9.25 -19.00 9.27
CA SER A 590 -10.49 -19.69 8.88
C SER A 590 -10.93 -20.68 9.97
N SER A 591 -12.22 -21.00 10.02
CA SER A 591 -12.70 -22.24 10.67
C SER A 591 -12.96 -23.29 9.58
N GLY A 592 -12.63 -24.55 9.83
CA GLY A 592 -12.69 -25.61 8.82
C GLY A 592 -13.88 -26.57 8.96
N ASN A 593 -14.21 -27.25 7.84
CA ASN A 593 -15.04 -28.47 7.73
C ASN A 593 -16.20 -28.61 8.73
N GLY A 594 -17.12 -27.65 8.72
CA GLY A 594 -18.36 -27.75 9.49
C GLY A 594 -18.33 -27.06 10.87
N ALA A 595 -17.21 -26.47 11.28
CA ALA A 595 -17.13 -25.60 12.44
C ALA A 595 -17.24 -24.11 12.06
N THR A 596 -17.89 -23.31 12.89
CA THR A 596 -17.83 -21.84 12.80
C THR A 596 -16.92 -21.30 13.90
N GLY A 597 -16.17 -20.24 13.59
CA GLY A 597 -15.22 -19.64 14.51
C GLY A 597 -15.61 -18.21 14.88
N THR A 598 -15.58 -17.89 16.17
CA THR A 598 -15.57 -16.50 16.65
C THR A 598 -14.19 -16.17 17.19
N TRP A 599 -13.50 -15.25 16.53
CA TRP A 599 -12.13 -14.87 16.80
C TRP A 599 -12.07 -13.54 17.52
N GLN A 600 -11.05 -13.37 18.33
CA GLN A 600 -10.66 -12.11 18.95
C GLN A 600 -9.15 -11.95 18.77
N LEU A 601 -8.73 -11.02 17.91
CA LEU A 601 -7.31 -10.74 17.72
C LEU A 601 -6.86 -9.73 18.79
N GLU A 602 -5.78 -10.06 19.48
CA GLU A 602 -5.22 -9.17 20.52
C GLU A 602 -4.38 -8.08 19.87
N ASP A 603 -4.75 -6.83 20.14
CA ASP A 603 -4.16 -5.56 19.66
C ASP A 603 -2.68 -5.35 20.10
N LYS A 604 -2.05 -6.39 20.68
CA LYS A 604 -0.64 -6.40 21.11
C LYS A 604 0.32 -7.06 20.12
N THR A 605 -0.17 -7.72 19.06
CA THR A 605 0.69 -8.15 17.92
C THR A 605 0.71 -7.16 16.76
N ILE A 606 0.06 -6.01 16.98
CA ILE A 606 0.02 -4.84 16.13
C ILE A 606 0.52 -3.71 17.06
N SER A 607 1.84 -3.55 17.22
CA SER A 607 2.39 -2.70 18.29
C SER A 607 2.11 -1.20 18.08
N PRO A 608 1.80 -0.44 19.16
CA PRO A 608 1.75 1.02 19.15
C PRO A 608 3.16 1.58 19.35
N GLY A 609 3.73 2.17 18.30
CA GLY A 609 5.10 2.67 18.25
C GLY A 609 5.98 1.74 17.42
N ASN A 610 6.37 2.20 16.24
CA ASN A 610 7.08 1.39 15.25
C ASN A 610 8.56 1.77 15.28
N TRP A 611 9.44 0.80 15.52
CA TRP A 611 10.87 0.94 15.32
C TRP A 611 11.22 0.43 13.93
N PHE A 612 11.79 1.29 13.10
CA PHE A 612 12.16 0.93 11.74
C PHE A 612 13.68 0.84 11.62
N ALA A 613 14.18 -0.37 11.35
CA ALA A 613 15.57 -0.58 11.01
C ALA A 613 15.90 0.17 9.72
N THR A 614 16.94 1.01 9.78
CA THR A 614 17.33 1.89 8.69
C THR A 614 18.81 2.25 8.82
N SER A 615 19.31 3.02 7.86
CA SER A 615 20.71 3.42 7.86
C SER A 615 20.94 4.75 7.13
N ASN A 616 22.13 5.31 7.30
CA ASN A 616 22.68 6.40 6.48
C ASN A 616 21.73 7.61 6.32
N GLY A 617 21.00 7.95 7.38
CA GLY A 617 20.18 9.17 7.46
C GLY A 617 18.73 9.00 7.04
N VAL A 618 18.35 7.81 6.55
CA VAL A 618 17.00 7.53 6.08
C VAL A 618 16.01 7.54 7.25
N LEU A 619 14.94 8.34 7.12
CA LEU A 619 13.90 8.50 8.12
C LEU A 619 12.58 7.86 7.64
N PRO A 620 11.95 6.98 8.45
CA PRO A 620 10.60 6.50 8.16
C PRO A 620 9.55 7.62 8.29
N PRO A 621 8.43 7.56 7.54
CA PRO A 621 7.30 8.47 7.72
C PRO A 621 6.81 8.46 9.18
N ALA A 622 6.54 9.65 9.74
CA ALA A 622 6.19 9.88 11.15
C ALA A 622 7.32 9.61 12.18
N ALA A 623 8.59 9.65 11.75
CA ALA A 623 9.73 9.74 12.67
C ALA A 623 9.59 10.96 13.59
N ILE A 624 9.75 10.75 14.90
CA ILE A 624 9.55 11.81 15.88
C ILE A 624 10.77 12.72 15.92
N SER A 625 10.60 13.97 15.48
CA SER A 625 11.57 15.03 15.71
C SER A 625 11.43 15.55 17.14
N CYS A 626 12.55 15.80 17.79
CA CYS A 626 12.57 16.30 19.17
C CYS A 626 12.65 17.83 19.25
N ASN A 627 12.84 18.53 18.14
CA ASN A 627 13.26 19.94 18.12
C ASN A 627 12.13 20.98 18.19
N LEU A 628 12.53 22.20 18.62
CA LEU A 628 11.73 23.43 18.55
C LEU A 628 12.12 24.37 17.38
N ASN A 629 13.32 24.24 16.79
CA ASN A 629 13.84 25.15 15.75
C ASN A 629 14.49 24.43 14.55
N ASP A 630 14.40 25.04 13.37
CA ASP A 630 14.63 24.48 12.02
C ASP A 630 16.08 24.17 11.59
N LYS A 631 17.09 24.42 12.42
CA LYS A 631 18.50 24.40 11.93
C LYS A 631 19.18 23.03 11.93
N GLU A 632 18.86 22.12 12.84
CA GLU A 632 19.44 20.75 12.86
C GLU A 632 18.47 19.71 13.48
N LEU A 633 17.68 19.03 12.66
CA LEU A 633 16.64 18.09 13.11
C LEU A 633 17.22 16.84 13.81
N ASN A 634 16.85 16.65 15.08
CA ASN A 634 17.19 15.47 15.87
C ASN A 634 16.01 14.52 15.98
N TYR A 635 16.26 13.23 15.79
CA TYR A 635 15.26 12.17 15.87
C TYR A 635 15.62 11.14 16.94
N VAL A 636 14.60 10.49 17.48
CA VAL A 636 14.78 9.35 18.38
C VAL A 636 15.20 8.13 17.56
N ALA A 637 16.36 7.58 17.86
CA ALA A 637 16.84 6.33 17.29
C ALA A 637 17.43 5.43 18.38
N ARG A 638 17.71 4.16 18.07
CA ARG A 638 18.42 3.24 18.98
C ARG A 638 19.39 2.34 18.22
N VAL A 639 20.41 1.86 18.93
CA VAL A 639 21.45 0.98 18.39
C VAL A 639 21.67 -0.19 19.34
N LYS A 640 21.86 -1.39 18.79
CA LYS A 640 22.36 -2.55 19.55
C LYS A 640 23.90 -2.50 19.59
N TYR A 641 24.48 -2.44 20.79
CA TYR A 641 25.94 -2.37 20.97
C TYR A 641 26.37 -3.08 22.25
N ASN A 642 27.34 -4.00 22.17
CA ASN A 642 27.88 -4.77 23.30
C ASN A 642 26.81 -5.35 24.25
N GLY A 643 25.82 -6.06 23.70
CA GLY A 643 24.73 -6.67 24.48
C GLY A 643 23.65 -5.71 24.98
N ASN A 644 23.83 -4.39 24.80
CA ASN A 644 22.87 -3.35 25.17
C ASN A 644 22.03 -2.95 23.93
N LEU A 645 20.81 -2.46 24.14
CA LEU A 645 20.00 -1.74 23.16
C LEU A 645 19.80 -0.31 23.66
N ILE A 646 20.40 0.69 23.00
CA ILE A 646 20.59 2.01 23.59
C ILE A 646 19.87 3.08 22.76
N PRO A 647 18.90 3.82 23.34
CA PRO A 647 18.32 5.00 22.71
C PRO A 647 19.33 6.14 22.58
N GLY A 648 19.22 6.90 21.50
CA GLY A 648 20.11 7.98 21.17
C GLY A 648 19.52 8.93 20.14
N ARG A 649 20.41 9.74 19.58
CA ARG A 649 20.09 10.86 18.70
C ARG A 649 20.48 10.54 17.28
N LEU A 650 19.52 10.55 16.37
CA LEU A 650 19.80 10.52 14.95
C LEU A 650 19.86 11.95 14.40
N GLN A 651 20.95 12.24 13.69
CA GLN A 651 21.07 13.41 12.83
C GLN A 651 21.01 12.94 11.37
N SER A 652 19.83 13.03 10.76
CA SER A 652 19.55 12.46 9.44
C SER A 652 20.46 13.03 8.33
N THR A 653 20.76 14.32 8.38
CA THR A 653 21.66 15.00 7.42
C THR A 653 23.08 14.48 7.42
N GLN A 654 23.56 13.94 8.56
CA GLN A 654 24.90 13.35 8.68
C GLN A 654 24.89 11.84 8.45
N GLY A 655 23.72 11.22 8.41
CA GLY A 655 23.57 9.78 8.28
C GLY A 655 23.93 8.96 9.51
N LEU A 656 24.09 9.60 10.68
CA LEU A 656 24.65 8.99 11.88
C LEU A 656 23.68 9.06 13.07
N CYS A 657 23.51 7.92 13.74
CA CYS A 657 22.93 7.81 15.06
C CYS A 657 24.03 7.84 16.13
N TYR A 658 23.89 8.75 17.09
CA TYR A 658 24.77 8.94 18.22
C TYR A 658 24.14 8.36 19.48
N ILE A 659 24.77 7.36 20.07
CA ILE A 659 24.41 6.82 21.38
C ILE A 659 25.47 7.17 22.42
N THR A 660 25.06 7.20 23.68
CA THR A 660 25.98 7.39 24.81
C THR A 660 26.28 6.04 25.45
N TYR A 661 27.55 5.72 25.68
CA TYR A 661 27.98 4.47 26.32
C TYR A 661 29.24 4.69 27.15
N LYS A 662 29.18 4.36 28.45
CA LYS A 662 30.28 4.48 29.43
C LYS A 662 31.01 5.83 29.38
N GLY A 663 30.27 6.95 29.41
CA GLY A 663 30.82 8.30 29.39
C GLY A 663 31.28 8.82 28.01
N LYS A 664 31.18 8.01 26.95
CA LYS A 664 31.57 8.37 25.57
C LYS A 664 30.36 8.44 24.65
N VAL A 665 30.50 9.15 23.54
CA VAL A 665 29.55 9.11 22.41
C VAL A 665 30.10 8.21 21.32
N LEU A 666 29.26 7.32 20.81
CA LEU A 666 29.56 6.44 19.69
C LEU A 666 28.58 6.72 18.56
N SER A 667 29.07 6.71 17.32
CA SER A 667 28.27 6.98 16.11
C SER A 667 28.11 5.73 15.27
N PHE A 668 26.90 5.49 14.77
CA PHE A 668 26.54 4.33 13.95
C PHE A 668 25.76 4.78 12.72
N ASN A 669 26.04 4.13 11.59
CA ASN A 669 25.29 4.32 10.36
C ASN A 669 24.10 3.37 10.24
N ASN A 670 24.02 2.30 11.05
CA ASN A 670 22.88 1.37 11.14
C ASN A 670 22.22 1.50 12.50
N TYR A 671 20.91 1.72 12.51
CA TYR A 671 20.12 2.00 13.71
C TYR A 671 18.64 1.75 13.46
N GLU A 672 17.82 1.79 14.50
CA GLU A 672 16.36 1.79 14.37
C GLU A 672 15.81 3.18 14.71
N VAL A 673 14.92 3.73 13.88
CA VAL A 673 14.26 5.03 14.13
C VAL A 673 12.88 4.81 14.71
N PHE A 674 12.53 5.63 15.70
CA PHE A 674 11.26 5.57 16.39
C PHE A 674 10.17 6.38 15.66
N VAL A 675 9.02 5.75 15.43
CA VAL A 675 7.81 6.33 14.82
C VAL A 675 6.64 6.15 15.77
N SER A 676 5.89 7.21 16.05
CA SER A 676 4.79 7.16 17.01
C SER A 676 3.41 7.08 16.36
N GLY A 677 2.51 6.33 17.00
CA GLY A 677 1.11 6.20 16.59
C GLY A 677 0.07 6.78 17.56
N ASN A 678 0.44 7.16 18.81
CA ASN A 678 -0.42 7.80 19.83
C ASN A 678 0.33 7.95 21.18
N ALA A 679 1.20 8.95 21.31
CA ALA A 679 1.99 9.18 22.53
C ALA A 679 2.43 10.64 22.67
N SER A 680 2.86 11.06 23.86
CA SER A 680 3.24 12.45 24.17
C SER A 680 4.54 12.52 24.99
N TRP A 681 5.14 13.70 25.09
CA TRP A 681 6.28 13.95 25.99
C TRP A 681 5.74 14.44 27.34
N ALA A 682 6.19 13.81 28.42
CA ALA A 682 5.82 14.19 29.78
C ALA A 682 7.07 14.59 30.58
N PRO A 683 7.04 15.73 31.30
CA PRO A 683 8.15 16.13 32.16
C PRO A 683 8.29 15.15 33.33
N VAL A 684 9.53 14.83 33.69
CA VAL A 684 9.82 13.96 34.85
C VAL A 684 10.13 14.83 36.07
N VAL A 685 9.33 14.67 37.12
CA VAL A 685 9.44 15.45 38.36
C VAL A 685 10.07 14.57 39.44
N ASN A 686 11.15 15.05 40.09
CA ASN A 686 11.87 14.35 41.16
C ASN A 686 12.40 12.95 40.78
N GLY A 687 12.78 12.75 39.51
CA GLY A 687 13.32 11.48 39.02
C GLY A 687 12.32 10.30 38.94
N ARG A 688 11.03 10.52 39.21
CA ARG A 688 10.00 9.48 39.15
C ARG A 688 9.40 9.37 37.75
N LEU A 689 9.64 8.24 37.08
CA LEU A 689 9.09 7.97 35.77
C LEU A 689 7.56 7.71 35.83
N PRO A 690 6.76 8.28 34.90
CA PRO A 690 5.36 7.90 34.71
C PRO A 690 5.23 6.40 34.41
N SER A 691 4.14 5.78 34.89
CA SER A 691 3.89 4.34 34.69
C SER A 691 3.67 3.94 33.22
N ASN A 692 3.34 4.90 32.37
CA ASN A 692 3.16 4.77 30.93
C ASN A 692 4.39 5.22 30.12
N ALA A 693 5.56 5.39 30.76
CA ALA A 693 6.81 5.71 30.08
C ALA A 693 7.24 4.59 29.13
N LEU A 694 7.60 4.97 27.91
CA LEU A 694 7.93 4.05 26.84
C LEU A 694 9.39 3.59 26.93
N VAL A 695 9.56 2.27 27.00
CA VAL A 695 10.86 1.60 26.98
C VAL A 695 11.45 1.71 25.57
N GLY A 696 12.63 2.30 25.47
CA GLY A 696 13.37 2.45 24.22
C GLY A 696 14.51 1.43 24.06
N GLY A 697 14.94 0.80 25.15
CA GLY A 697 16.09 -0.09 25.15
C GLY A 697 16.35 -0.74 26.51
N TYR A 698 17.52 -1.35 26.66
CA TYR A 698 17.97 -2.06 27.87
C TYR A 698 19.49 -2.16 27.93
N THR A 699 20.03 -2.32 29.13
CA THR A 699 21.45 -2.61 29.35
C THR A 699 21.73 -4.11 29.38
N ASP A 700 23.01 -4.50 29.33
CA ASP A 700 23.44 -5.91 29.36
C ASP A 700 23.20 -6.61 30.71
N ASP A 701 23.07 -5.85 31.81
CA ASP A 701 22.63 -6.33 33.13
C ASP A 701 21.10 -6.31 33.31
N GLY A 702 20.34 -5.90 32.29
CA GLY A 702 18.88 -5.98 32.26
C GLY A 702 18.13 -4.74 32.77
N GLU A 703 18.81 -3.63 33.06
CA GLU A 703 18.14 -2.35 33.37
C GLU A 703 17.42 -1.82 32.13
N LEU A 704 16.15 -1.42 32.28
CA LEU A 704 15.38 -0.81 31.20
C LEU A 704 15.82 0.64 30.95
N LEU A 705 15.95 1.00 29.68
CA LEU A 705 16.23 2.36 29.23
C LEU A 705 14.99 2.94 28.56
N TYR A 706 14.64 4.18 28.91
CA TYR A 706 13.44 4.84 28.38
C TYR A 706 13.80 5.91 27.36
N ILE A 707 12.86 6.23 26.48
CA ILE A 707 13.03 7.28 25.47
C ILE A 707 12.89 8.63 26.16
N GLY A 708 14.00 9.38 26.25
CA GLY A 708 14.03 10.71 26.84
C GLY A 708 14.44 11.78 25.85
N ARG A 709 14.13 13.02 26.20
CA ARG A 709 14.78 14.20 25.63
C ARG A 709 15.06 15.22 26.71
N ALA A 710 16.14 15.97 26.55
CA ALA A 710 16.52 17.05 27.46
C ALA A 710 16.86 18.32 26.68
N LEU A 711 16.54 19.48 27.24
CA LEU A 711 16.93 20.76 26.67
C LEU A 711 18.39 21.04 27.04
N HIS A 712 19.27 21.12 26.03
CA HIS A 712 20.68 21.43 26.22
C HIS A 712 21.14 22.48 25.20
N LEU A 713 21.69 23.60 25.69
CA LEU A 713 22.16 24.74 24.87
C LEU A 713 21.11 25.22 23.85
N GLY A 714 19.84 25.27 24.26
CA GLY A 714 18.71 25.72 23.43
C GLY A 714 18.14 24.67 22.47
N ASN A 715 18.65 23.43 22.49
CA ASN A 715 18.18 22.34 21.63
C ASN A 715 17.64 21.16 22.45
N LEU A 716 16.43 20.72 22.12
CA LEU A 716 15.86 19.49 22.67
C LEU A 716 16.54 18.28 22.02
N THR A 717 17.29 17.55 22.82
CA THR A 717 18.17 16.49 22.37
C THR A 717 17.67 15.14 22.89
N PRO A 718 17.35 14.17 22.01
CA PRO A 718 16.95 12.83 22.44
C PRO A 718 18.12 12.05 23.03
N GLY A 719 17.82 11.17 23.98
CA GLY A 719 18.78 10.33 24.67
C GLY A 719 18.11 9.20 25.43
N LYS A 720 18.92 8.49 26.23
CA LYS A 720 18.44 7.41 27.10
C LYS A 720 18.12 7.98 28.48
N VAL A 721 16.96 7.65 29.04
CA VAL A 721 16.73 7.84 30.48
C VAL A 721 17.13 6.56 31.19
N GLN A 722 18.00 6.70 32.18
CA GLN A 722 18.46 5.60 33.01
C GLN A 722 18.01 5.86 34.44
N HIS A 723 17.03 5.08 34.91
CA HIS A 723 16.37 5.31 36.21
C HIS A 723 17.37 5.20 37.36
N SER A 724 18.31 4.25 37.33
CA SER A 724 19.35 4.10 38.37
C SER A 724 20.25 5.33 38.53
N LYS A 725 20.37 6.16 37.49
CA LYS A 725 21.16 7.40 37.49
C LYS A 725 20.32 8.67 37.65
N GLY A 726 18.99 8.55 37.69
CA GLY A 726 18.06 9.67 37.90
C GLY A 726 18.15 10.79 36.84
N CYS A 727 18.61 10.49 35.62
CA CYS A 727 18.81 11.51 34.58
C CYS A 727 18.58 10.98 33.16
N CYS A 728 18.41 11.90 32.21
CA CYS A 728 18.51 11.64 30.78
C CYS A 728 19.95 11.87 30.31
N LEU A 729 20.54 10.91 29.62
CA LEU A 729 21.91 10.96 29.10
C LEU A 729 21.86 11.22 27.59
N ILE A 730 22.35 12.38 27.18
CA ILE A 730 22.34 12.87 25.78
C ILE A 730 23.75 12.97 25.20
N SER A 731 23.86 12.97 23.87
CA SER A 731 25.12 13.13 23.15
C SER A 731 25.38 14.59 22.77
N HIS A 732 26.54 15.14 23.16
CA HIS A 732 26.97 16.49 22.74
C HIS A 732 28.49 16.56 22.59
N GLN A 733 29.00 17.07 21.46
CA GLN A 733 30.44 17.28 21.18
C GLN A 733 31.34 16.10 21.63
N ASN A 734 30.98 14.88 21.24
CA ASN A 734 31.67 13.62 21.59
C ASN A 734 31.69 13.22 23.08
N ARG A 735 30.87 13.86 23.93
CA ARG A 735 30.75 13.53 25.37
C ARG A 735 29.30 13.18 25.75
N GLU A 736 29.16 12.28 26.72
CA GLU A 736 27.89 11.96 27.38
C GLU A 736 27.57 13.08 28.39
N ILE A 737 26.41 13.71 28.27
CA ILE A 737 25.95 14.76 29.18
C ILE A 737 24.77 14.22 29.99
N ALA A 738 24.82 14.35 31.31
CA ALA A 738 23.75 13.98 32.22
C ALA A 738 22.83 15.18 32.47
N CYS A 739 21.55 15.04 32.12
CA CYS A 739 20.53 16.06 32.29
C CYS A 739 19.51 15.62 33.36
N PRO A 740 19.49 16.26 34.54
CA PRO A 740 18.55 15.93 35.62
C PRO A 740 17.12 16.41 35.31
N GLU A 741 16.97 17.44 34.49
CA GLU A 741 15.68 17.91 33.96
C GLU A 741 15.48 17.37 32.55
N TYR A 742 14.42 16.58 32.36
CA TYR A 742 14.14 15.91 31.10
C TYR A 742 12.65 15.56 30.96
N GLU A 743 12.25 15.28 29.73
CA GLU A 743 10.96 14.70 29.40
C GLU A 743 11.15 13.25 28.98
N VAL A 744 10.17 12.41 29.30
CA VAL A 744 10.12 11.01 28.85
C VAL A 744 8.92 10.84 27.92
N TYR A 745 9.08 9.97 26.93
CA TYR A 745 8.00 9.64 26.01
C TYR A 745 6.99 8.70 26.68
N VAL A 746 5.70 9.03 26.65
CA VAL A 746 4.63 8.27 27.33
C VAL A 746 3.51 7.89 26.37
N THR A 747 2.95 6.70 26.52
CA THR A 747 1.78 6.26 25.74
C THR A 747 0.49 6.84 26.32
N ASN A 748 -0.40 7.34 25.46
CA ASN A 748 -1.66 7.97 25.88
C ASN A 748 -2.75 6.96 26.26
#